data_AF-A0A8C4Z806-F1
#
_entry.id   AF-A0A8C4Z806-F1
#
_cell.length_a   1.000
_cell.length_b   1.000
_cell.length_c   1.000
_cell.angle_alpha   90.00
_cell.angle_beta   90.00
_cell.angle_gamma   90.00
#
_symmetry.space_group_name_H-M   'P 1'
#
loop_
_entity.id
_entity.type
_entity.pdbx_description
1 polymer ?
#
loop_
_entity_poly.entity_id
_entity_poly.type
_entity_poly.pdbx_seq_one_letter_code
_entity_poly.pdbx_strand_id
1 'polypeptide(L)'
;YVFLCVSGGDADKGELRDDIPEINRGLNAILNDTMRWTFPIPYILTDSLDLNAKGVILQAMEAYRLKSCVDFKPYEGEASYLSFTKLSGCWSFVGDLKEGHAQGQNVSIGAGCDTRAVVEHELLHALGFYHEQSRADRDNYVHIAWDQILEGKEHNFNKYEDDFITDLNTAYDYESIMHYRPFSFNKDPLVPTITTAIPAFNALIGQRLDFSATDLTRLNRMYDCAQSLTLLDQCSFELINICGMIQNQKDHADWIQTLSTPGQPDHTLLGRCRDAGYFMGFDVAGGPAGASALLESRVLHPRRDQQCLHFFYRTGLTPGDRLVVWVRTDDGTGAVRRVRKIHTITGEGTGRWHLAHVTLRQTEKFRYFFQGVQGSASSTGAISLDDITLSETVCPSAVWQVSNFSLVGVAPGTALTSRCYSSPEGYSFGLRLYPRGFDPSYRDHLALTVHLCSGPDDAVMEWPALHRQVTVTVLDQDADATRTMSSSRSFTTDAAGPWERPTATSSATWDPSCSCYRGKDFGWPTFMSHDQLGRRSFLKNDDLIITADFNGAEPARGQDGGRARERRAASGDPCSPNPCLHQGVCVNTHGAASCRCASGRATFYTGETCHMMRYHGDVLGAVIGGVAGIVVMTTSILAVLRRRRPGGH
;
A
#
# COMPACT_ATOMS: atom_id res chain seq x y z
N TYR A 1 7.26 -17.10 -39.45
CA TYR A 1 8.30 -17.41 -38.46
C TYR A 1 9.00 -16.13 -38.04
N VAL A 2 8.38 -15.36 -37.14
CA VAL A 2 9.00 -14.22 -36.44
C VAL A 2 8.40 -14.22 -35.05
N PHE A 3 9.05 -14.94 -34.14
CA PHE A 3 8.83 -14.83 -32.70
C PHE A 3 9.75 -13.71 -32.22
N LEU A 4 9.20 -12.51 -32.00
CA LEU A 4 9.79 -11.57 -31.06
C LEU A 4 9.43 -12.08 -29.67
N CYS A 5 10.16 -13.09 -29.22
CA CYS A 5 10.25 -13.43 -27.81
C CYS A 5 10.97 -12.25 -27.14
N VAL A 6 10.23 -11.44 -26.39
CA VAL A 6 10.80 -10.78 -25.23
C VAL A 6 11.46 -11.90 -24.44
N SER A 7 12.78 -11.80 -24.27
CA SER A 7 13.62 -12.76 -23.57
C SER A 7 12.89 -13.27 -22.33
N GLY A 8 12.56 -14.57 -22.34
CA GLY A 8 12.04 -15.31 -21.19
C GLY A 8 13.12 -15.39 -20.13
N GLY A 9 13.31 -14.28 -19.41
CA GLY A 9 13.84 -14.28 -18.07
C GLY A 9 12.67 -14.48 -17.13
N ASP A 10 12.87 -15.33 -16.13
CA ASP A 10 12.07 -15.30 -14.91
C ASP A 10 12.02 -13.83 -14.45
N ALA A 11 10.85 -13.18 -14.54
CA ALA A 11 10.71 -11.72 -14.45
C ALA A 11 10.95 -11.18 -13.03
N ASP A 12 11.12 -12.10 -12.07
CA ASP A 12 11.63 -11.87 -10.74
C ASP A 12 13.16 -11.69 -10.70
N LYS A 13 13.87 -11.98 -11.80
CA LYS A 13 15.31 -11.76 -12.01
C LYS A 13 15.63 -10.30 -12.33
N GLY A 14 15.07 -9.34 -11.60
CA GLY A 14 15.77 -8.08 -11.44
C GLY A 14 17.12 -8.40 -10.83
N GLU A 15 18.16 -8.50 -11.66
CA GLU A 15 19.52 -8.77 -11.19
C GLU A 15 19.99 -7.50 -10.46
N LEU A 16 19.93 -7.52 -9.14
CA LEU A 16 20.71 -6.62 -8.29
C LEU A 16 22.18 -6.89 -8.66
N ARG A 17 22.76 -6.04 -9.52
CA ARG A 17 24.12 -6.23 -10.04
C ARG A 17 25.20 -5.53 -9.21
N ASP A 18 24.78 -4.61 -8.35
CA ASP A 18 25.43 -3.99 -7.18
C ASP A 18 24.42 -2.93 -6.70
N ASP A 19 23.89 -3.01 -5.48
CA ASP A 19 22.75 -2.20 -4.98
C ASP A 19 23.12 -1.15 -3.93
N ILE A 20 24.30 -1.29 -3.31
CA ILE A 20 24.92 -0.25 -2.49
C ILE A 20 26.32 0.04 -3.07
N PRO A 21 26.61 1.27 -3.55
CA PRO A 21 27.96 1.67 -3.96
C PRO A 21 28.98 1.48 -2.82
N GLU A 22 30.25 1.18 -3.14
CA GLU A 22 31.30 0.89 -2.15
C GLU A 22 31.29 1.83 -0.94
N ILE A 23 31.24 1.21 0.24
CA ILE A 23 30.89 1.85 1.51
C ILE A 23 32.01 2.73 2.02
N ASN A 24 31.67 3.99 2.33
CA ASN A 24 32.44 4.76 3.28
C ASN A 24 31.91 4.42 4.69
N ARG A 25 32.66 3.64 5.47
CA ARG A 25 32.25 3.03 6.77
C ARG A 25 31.86 4.02 7.89
N GLY A 26 31.85 5.33 7.61
CA GLY A 26 31.50 6.38 8.57
C GLY A 26 30.06 6.91 8.48
N LEU A 27 29.22 6.37 7.59
CA LEU A 27 27.92 6.95 7.24
C LEU A 27 26.79 5.90 7.36
N ASN A 28 26.18 5.75 8.54
CA ASN A 28 24.93 4.97 8.74
C ASN A 28 23.75 5.83 9.25
N ALA A 29 22.71 6.01 8.44
CA ALA A 29 21.56 6.87 8.77
C ALA A 29 20.59 6.28 9.81
N ILE A 30 20.69 4.98 10.08
CA ILE A 30 19.92 4.34 11.15
C ILE A 30 20.39 4.87 12.51
N LEU A 31 21.70 5.02 12.70
CA LEU A 31 22.29 5.47 13.97
C LEU A 31 22.63 6.96 14.02
N ASN A 32 22.87 7.59 12.88
CA ASN A 32 23.14 9.03 12.81
C ASN A 32 21.94 9.81 12.27
N ASP A 33 21.17 10.40 13.18
CA ASP A 33 19.99 11.21 12.89
C ASP A 33 20.26 12.35 11.87
N THR A 34 21.50 12.84 11.75
CA THR A 34 21.83 13.91 10.79
C THR A 34 21.75 13.46 9.32
N MET A 35 21.78 12.16 9.07
CA MET A 35 21.65 11.58 7.73
C MET A 35 20.25 11.07 7.44
N ARG A 36 19.27 11.38 8.30
CA ARG A 36 17.87 11.14 7.98
C ARG A 36 17.35 12.27 7.09
N TRP A 37 16.60 11.89 6.07
CA TRP A 37 15.85 12.84 5.26
C TRP A 37 14.81 13.60 6.09
N THR A 38 14.58 14.86 5.74
CA THR A 38 13.43 15.63 6.23
C THR A 38 12.30 15.55 5.22
N PHE A 39 11.08 15.27 5.67
CA PHE A 39 9.92 15.15 4.78
C PHE A 39 9.23 16.51 4.53
N PRO A 40 8.69 16.73 3.32
CA PRO A 40 8.74 15.86 2.15
C PRO A 40 10.13 15.84 1.47
N ILE A 41 10.57 14.66 1.01
CA ILE A 41 11.86 14.46 0.32
C ILE A 41 11.80 15.08 -1.08
N PRO A 42 12.67 16.05 -1.41
CA PRO A 42 12.72 16.61 -2.75
C PRO A 42 13.28 15.58 -3.75
N TYR A 43 12.70 15.48 -4.95
CA TYR A 43 13.16 14.56 -5.99
C TYR A 43 13.17 15.17 -7.40
N ILE A 44 14.01 14.60 -8.26
CA ILE A 44 14.04 14.83 -9.72
C ILE A 44 13.93 13.48 -10.43
N LEU A 45 13.07 13.41 -11.45
CA LEU A 45 13.04 12.31 -12.42
C LEU A 45 13.78 12.76 -13.69
N THR A 46 15.03 12.34 -13.87
CA THR A 46 15.84 12.82 -14.99
C THR A 46 15.32 12.32 -16.35
N ASP A 47 15.72 12.98 -17.43
CA ASP A 47 15.35 12.60 -18.80
C ASP A 47 15.98 11.28 -19.27
N SER A 48 16.97 10.77 -18.53
CA SER A 48 17.58 9.47 -18.83
C SER A 48 16.64 8.29 -18.54
N LEU A 49 15.65 8.47 -17.67
CA LEU A 49 14.71 7.42 -17.27
C LEU A 49 13.73 7.09 -18.38
N ASP A 50 13.45 5.81 -18.53
CA ASP A 50 12.37 5.33 -19.37
C ASP A 50 11.02 5.85 -18.83
N LEU A 51 10.07 6.07 -19.73
CA LEU A 51 8.75 6.59 -19.36
C LEU A 51 8.00 5.65 -18.40
N ASN A 52 8.19 4.32 -18.54
CA ASN A 52 7.65 3.35 -17.60
C ASN A 52 8.27 3.51 -16.20
N ALA A 53 9.60 3.64 -16.11
CA ALA A 53 10.31 3.83 -14.85
C ALA A 53 9.82 5.08 -14.11
N LYS A 54 9.60 6.20 -14.81
CA LYS A 54 9.03 7.43 -14.21
C LYS A 54 7.69 7.17 -13.53
N GLY A 55 6.76 6.49 -14.22
CA GLY A 55 5.45 6.16 -13.64
C GLY A 55 5.56 5.16 -12.48
N VAL A 56 6.44 4.16 -12.58
CA VAL A 56 6.66 3.18 -11.51
C VAL A 56 7.28 3.81 -10.27
N ILE A 57 8.18 4.78 -10.42
CA ILE A 57 8.73 5.55 -9.30
C ILE A 57 7.62 6.30 -8.56
N LEU A 58 6.72 6.96 -9.27
CA LEU A 58 5.57 7.65 -8.67
C LEU A 58 4.63 6.67 -7.96
N GLN A 59 4.42 5.47 -8.51
CA GLN A 59 3.64 4.43 -7.83
C GLN A 59 4.28 3.95 -6.53
N ALA A 60 5.61 3.78 -6.50
CA ALA A 60 6.33 3.43 -5.27
C ALA A 60 6.21 4.54 -4.21
N MET A 61 6.30 5.81 -4.60
CA MET A 61 6.10 6.95 -3.70
C MET A 61 4.68 6.96 -3.08
N GLU A 62 3.65 6.58 -3.85
CA GLU A 62 2.29 6.44 -3.31
C GLU A 62 2.17 5.28 -2.30
N ALA A 63 2.92 4.18 -2.48
CA ALA A 63 2.97 3.09 -1.49
C ALA A 63 3.57 3.58 -0.15
N TYR A 64 4.64 4.37 -0.20
CA TYR A 64 5.21 5.02 0.98
C TYR A 64 4.19 5.92 1.70
N ARG A 65 3.47 6.78 0.96
CA ARG A 65 2.44 7.68 1.51
C ARG A 65 1.29 6.90 2.17
N LEU A 66 0.92 5.75 1.60
CA LEU A 66 -0.15 4.90 2.12
C LEU A 66 0.25 4.17 3.40
N LYS A 67 1.50 3.73 3.52
CA LYS A 67 1.95 2.80 4.57
C LYS A 67 2.83 3.45 5.64
N SER A 68 3.24 4.70 5.45
CA SER A 68 4.12 5.44 6.34
C SER A 68 3.82 6.95 6.34
N CYS A 69 4.62 7.71 7.09
CA CYS A 69 4.62 9.17 7.04
C CYS A 69 5.62 9.76 6.04
N VAL A 70 6.32 8.93 5.25
CA VAL A 70 7.27 9.38 4.23
C VAL A 70 6.51 10.05 3.09
N ASP A 71 6.94 11.28 2.76
CA ASP A 71 6.40 12.05 1.65
C ASP A 71 7.51 12.50 0.70
N PHE A 72 7.12 12.82 -0.53
CA PHE A 72 8.00 13.26 -1.61
C PHE A 72 7.43 14.52 -2.26
N LYS A 73 8.30 15.41 -2.72
CA LYS A 73 7.90 16.57 -3.53
C LYS A 73 8.86 16.80 -4.69
N PRO A 74 8.42 17.40 -5.80
CA PRO A 74 9.34 17.87 -6.83
C PRO A 74 10.40 18.80 -6.22
N TYR A 75 11.62 18.69 -6.71
CA TYR A 75 12.73 19.56 -6.33
C TYR A 75 12.47 21.03 -6.74
N GLU A 76 12.68 21.97 -5.81
CA GLU A 76 12.45 23.41 -5.97
C GLU A 76 13.70 24.26 -5.64
N GLY A 77 14.84 23.63 -5.38
CA GLY A 77 16.11 24.32 -5.05
C GLY A 77 16.70 23.96 -3.69
N GLU A 78 16.25 22.87 -3.08
CA GLU A 78 16.73 22.39 -1.78
C GLU A 78 18.22 21.97 -1.81
N ALA A 79 18.90 22.01 -0.67
CA ALA A 79 20.32 21.68 -0.61
C ALA A 79 20.61 20.18 -0.86
N SER A 80 19.66 19.30 -0.52
CA SER A 80 19.74 17.85 -0.73
C SER A 80 18.44 17.35 -1.34
N TYR A 81 18.54 16.41 -2.27
CA TYR A 81 17.42 15.83 -3.00
C TYR A 81 17.80 14.49 -3.65
N LEU A 82 16.81 13.66 -3.97
CA LEU A 82 17.00 12.42 -4.71
C LEU A 82 16.95 12.67 -6.23
N SER A 83 17.98 12.23 -6.95
CA SER A 83 18.07 12.30 -8.41
C SER A 83 17.87 10.90 -8.99
N PHE A 84 16.66 10.60 -9.47
CA PHE A 84 16.38 9.33 -10.12
C PHE A 84 16.94 9.34 -11.55
N THR A 85 17.84 8.39 -11.84
CA THR A 85 18.59 8.35 -13.09
C THR A 85 18.79 6.93 -13.60
N LYS A 86 18.78 6.76 -14.93
CA LYS A 86 19.04 5.48 -15.58
C LYS A 86 20.56 5.29 -15.70
N LEU A 87 21.14 4.53 -14.78
CA LEU A 87 22.54 4.10 -14.83
C LEU A 87 22.58 2.57 -14.95
N SER A 88 23.77 1.98 -14.83
CA SER A 88 23.92 0.52 -14.83
C SER A 88 23.48 -0.06 -13.49
N GLY A 89 22.52 -0.97 -13.51
CA GLY A 89 21.99 -1.65 -12.32
C GLY A 89 20.90 -0.86 -11.60
N CYS A 90 20.47 -1.41 -10.46
CA CYS A 90 19.55 -0.78 -9.52
C CYS A 90 20.35 -0.57 -8.23
N TRP A 91 20.45 0.68 -7.75
CA TRP A 91 21.18 0.98 -6.53
C TRP A 91 20.83 2.35 -5.95
N SER A 92 21.16 2.53 -4.68
CA SER A 92 20.99 3.78 -3.96
C SER A 92 22.05 3.94 -2.87
N PHE A 93 22.33 5.19 -2.49
CA PHE A 93 23.12 5.46 -1.29
C PHE A 93 22.27 5.21 -0.04
N VAL A 94 22.93 4.90 1.08
CA VAL A 94 22.24 4.62 2.34
C VAL A 94 22.13 5.89 3.20
N GLY A 95 20.92 6.47 3.27
CA GLY A 95 20.65 7.72 3.99
C GLY A 95 20.80 9.00 3.15
N ASP A 96 20.55 10.16 3.76
CA ASP A 96 20.83 11.50 3.22
C ASP A 96 22.27 11.89 3.50
N LEU A 97 23.12 11.84 2.48
CA LEU A 97 24.56 12.07 2.65
C LEU A 97 24.93 13.54 2.92
N LYS A 98 23.99 14.50 2.69
CA LYS A 98 24.11 15.97 2.88
C LYS A 98 25.26 16.70 2.16
N GLU A 99 26.47 16.12 2.11
CA GLU A 99 27.69 16.71 1.57
C GLU A 99 28.19 15.94 0.34
N GLY A 100 28.89 16.62 -0.58
CA GLY A 100 29.46 15.98 -1.79
C GLY A 100 28.49 15.75 -2.95
N HIS A 101 27.20 16.04 -2.77
CA HIS A 101 26.12 15.82 -3.75
C HIS A 101 25.44 17.11 -4.21
N ALA A 102 26.22 18.12 -4.61
CA ALA A 102 25.68 19.40 -5.11
C ALA A 102 24.77 19.27 -6.35
N GLN A 103 24.76 18.10 -7.00
CA GLN A 103 23.88 17.75 -8.14
C GLN A 103 22.79 16.73 -7.76
N GLY A 104 22.51 16.56 -6.46
CA GLY A 104 21.58 15.57 -5.94
C GLY A 104 22.23 14.21 -5.70
N GLN A 105 21.59 13.43 -4.81
CA GLN A 105 21.99 12.07 -4.50
C GLN A 105 21.34 11.11 -5.50
N ASN A 106 22.15 10.39 -6.27
CA ASN A 106 21.62 9.50 -7.30
C ASN A 106 20.90 8.29 -6.70
N VAL A 107 19.76 7.96 -7.28
CA VAL A 107 19.08 6.67 -7.14
C VAL A 107 18.99 6.07 -8.54
N SER A 108 19.66 4.94 -8.76
CA SER A 108 19.70 4.35 -10.09
C SER A 108 18.54 3.40 -10.32
N ILE A 109 17.72 3.70 -11.33
CA ILE A 109 16.70 2.80 -11.86
C ILE A 109 17.10 2.47 -13.31
N GLY A 110 18.00 1.49 -13.43
CA GLY A 110 18.51 1.00 -14.70
C GLY A 110 17.54 0.10 -15.48
N ALA A 111 18.06 -0.54 -16.52
CA ALA A 111 17.27 -1.51 -17.30
C ALA A 111 16.86 -2.72 -16.45
N GLY A 112 15.56 -3.04 -16.42
CA GLY A 112 15.00 -4.13 -15.62
C GLY A 112 14.72 -3.78 -14.15
N CYS A 113 14.95 -2.52 -13.74
CA CYS A 113 14.70 -2.03 -12.39
C CYS A 113 13.33 -1.37 -12.22
N ASP A 114 12.57 -1.22 -13.30
CA ASP A 114 11.29 -0.50 -13.36
C ASP A 114 10.11 -1.35 -12.86
N THR A 115 10.28 -1.95 -11.67
CA THR A 115 9.21 -2.60 -10.91
C THR A 115 9.00 -1.86 -9.59
N ARG A 116 7.76 -1.81 -9.08
CA ARG A 116 7.43 -1.04 -7.87
C ARG A 116 8.29 -1.48 -6.68
N ALA A 117 8.39 -2.79 -6.46
CA ALA A 117 9.17 -3.37 -5.35
C ALA A 117 10.67 -3.05 -5.42
N VAL A 118 11.27 -2.99 -6.61
CA VAL A 118 12.68 -2.58 -6.74
C VAL A 118 12.84 -1.11 -6.40
N VAL A 119 11.96 -0.22 -6.87
CA VAL A 119 12.03 1.19 -6.48
C VAL A 119 11.80 1.39 -4.98
N GLU A 120 10.87 0.65 -4.38
CA GLU A 120 10.63 0.63 -2.93
C GLU A 120 11.90 0.24 -2.16
N HIS A 121 12.61 -0.79 -2.62
CA HIS A 121 13.89 -1.24 -2.07
C HIS A 121 14.98 -0.15 -2.16
N GLU A 122 15.17 0.46 -3.33
CA GLU A 122 16.18 1.52 -3.50
C GLU A 122 15.86 2.79 -2.68
N LEU A 123 14.57 3.07 -2.49
CA LEU A 123 14.12 4.14 -1.59
C LEU A 123 14.35 3.81 -0.13
N LEU A 124 14.23 2.53 0.30
CA LEU A 124 14.57 2.14 1.66
C LEU A 124 16.07 2.32 1.93
N HIS A 125 16.92 1.98 0.97
CA HIS A 125 18.33 2.38 1.01
C HIS A 125 18.47 3.89 1.19
N ALA A 126 17.85 4.70 0.33
CA ALA A 126 17.92 6.16 0.44
C ALA A 126 17.46 6.69 1.81
N LEU A 127 16.49 6.03 2.44
CA LEU A 127 15.97 6.35 3.78
C LEU A 127 16.89 5.88 4.92
N GLY A 128 17.87 5.02 4.64
CA GLY A 128 18.90 4.61 5.60
C GLY A 128 19.01 3.11 5.83
N PHE A 129 18.17 2.28 5.21
CA PHE A 129 18.18 0.84 5.47
C PHE A 129 19.26 0.10 4.69
N TYR A 130 19.98 -0.79 5.36
CA TYR A 130 20.82 -1.80 4.72
C TYR A 130 20.01 -3.09 4.48
N HIS A 131 20.61 -4.06 3.80
CA HIS A 131 19.98 -5.36 3.58
C HIS A 131 19.77 -6.17 4.87
N GLU A 132 18.70 -6.96 4.89
CA GLU A 132 18.36 -7.80 6.05
C GLU A 132 19.44 -8.87 6.31
N GLN A 133 20.03 -9.46 5.25
CA GLN A 133 21.09 -10.46 5.40
C GLN A 133 22.43 -9.89 5.87
N SER A 134 22.52 -8.58 6.09
CA SER A 134 23.71 -7.88 6.56
C SER A 134 23.65 -7.56 8.07
N ARG A 135 22.56 -7.94 8.75
CA ARG A 135 22.46 -7.84 10.22
C ARG A 135 23.58 -8.59 10.94
N ALA A 136 23.98 -8.09 12.11
CA ALA A 136 25.00 -8.72 12.95
C ALA A 136 24.65 -10.17 13.32
N ASP A 137 23.38 -10.42 13.60
CA ASP A 137 22.82 -11.71 14.04
C ASP A 137 22.41 -12.66 12.90
N ARG A 138 22.61 -12.28 11.63
CA ARG A 138 22.09 -13.02 10.46
C ARG A 138 22.55 -14.49 10.38
N ASP A 139 23.73 -14.82 10.89
CA ASP A 139 24.28 -16.19 10.85
C ASP A 139 23.48 -17.19 11.72
N ASN A 140 22.58 -16.70 12.59
CA ASN A 140 21.63 -17.54 13.32
C ASN A 140 20.42 -17.97 12.47
N TYR A 141 20.19 -17.29 11.34
CA TYR A 141 18.98 -17.41 10.52
C TYR A 141 19.27 -17.90 9.11
N VAL A 142 20.44 -17.55 8.56
CA VAL A 142 20.88 -17.91 7.21
C VAL A 142 22.35 -18.33 7.19
N HIS A 143 22.69 -19.17 6.22
CA HIS A 143 24.04 -19.59 5.90
C HIS A 143 24.46 -19.02 4.54
N ILE A 144 25.64 -18.40 4.51
CA ILE A 144 26.25 -17.85 3.29
C ILE A 144 27.28 -18.84 2.75
N ALA A 145 27.04 -19.32 1.53
CA ALA A 145 27.97 -20.15 0.78
C ALA A 145 29.01 -19.28 0.07
N TRP A 146 30.02 -18.81 0.83
CA TRP A 146 31.03 -17.86 0.36
C TRP A 146 31.80 -18.34 -0.89
N ASP A 147 32.04 -19.64 -1.00
CA ASP A 147 32.69 -20.25 -2.15
C ASP A 147 31.85 -20.15 -3.44
N GLN A 148 30.53 -20.00 -3.31
CA GLN A 148 29.58 -19.88 -4.41
C GLN A 148 29.32 -18.42 -4.83
N ILE A 149 29.87 -17.42 -4.16
CA ILE A 149 29.72 -16.01 -4.54
C ILE A 149 30.68 -15.67 -5.69
N LEU A 150 30.21 -14.95 -6.70
CA LEU A 150 31.03 -14.42 -7.79
C LEU A 150 32.23 -13.62 -7.26
N GLU A 151 33.39 -13.82 -7.86
CA GLU A 151 34.64 -13.16 -7.44
C GLU A 151 34.47 -11.62 -7.51
N GLY A 152 34.79 -10.94 -6.40
CA GLY A 152 34.64 -9.49 -6.25
C GLY A 152 33.27 -9.04 -5.75
N LYS A 153 32.32 -9.95 -5.54
CA LYS A 153 30.95 -9.66 -5.03
C LYS A 153 30.74 -10.06 -3.57
N GLU A 154 31.78 -10.53 -2.89
CA GLU A 154 31.72 -10.97 -1.50
C GLU A 154 31.31 -9.83 -0.55
N HIS A 155 31.66 -8.59 -0.88
CA HIS A 155 31.36 -7.43 -0.06
C HIS A 155 29.85 -7.18 0.13
N ASN A 156 29.01 -7.61 -0.81
CA ASN A 156 27.54 -7.52 -0.74
C ASN A 156 26.93 -8.42 0.35
N PHE A 157 27.72 -9.34 0.92
CA PHE A 157 27.31 -10.29 1.97
C PHE A 157 27.93 -9.97 3.34
N ASN A 158 28.65 -8.84 3.44
CA ASN A 158 29.25 -8.41 4.69
C ASN A 158 28.19 -8.13 5.74
N LYS A 159 28.44 -8.60 6.97
CA LYS A 159 27.68 -8.19 8.15
C LYS A 159 28.18 -6.85 8.64
N TYR A 160 27.32 -6.14 9.35
CA TYR A 160 27.71 -4.98 10.13
C TYR A 160 27.35 -5.18 11.59
N GLU A 161 28.19 -4.66 12.47
CA GLU A 161 28.02 -4.72 13.92
C GLU A 161 26.87 -3.80 14.38
N ASP A 162 26.40 -4.03 15.62
CA ASP A 162 25.25 -3.31 16.20
C ASP A 162 25.52 -1.81 16.43
N ASP A 163 26.79 -1.41 16.45
CA ASP A 163 27.23 0.00 16.50
C ASP A 163 27.24 0.68 15.13
N PHE A 164 26.92 -0.07 14.07
CA PHE A 164 26.71 0.42 12.72
C PHE A 164 25.24 0.28 12.31
N ILE A 165 24.64 -0.92 12.34
CA ILE A 165 23.20 -1.14 12.04
C ILE A 165 22.47 -1.48 13.32
N THR A 166 21.26 -0.93 13.54
CA THR A 166 20.33 -1.47 14.55
C THR A 166 19.15 -2.16 13.88
N ASP A 167 18.70 -3.26 14.49
CA ASP A 167 17.47 -3.96 14.13
C ASP A 167 16.20 -3.23 14.60
N LEU A 168 16.34 -2.12 15.33
CA LEU A 168 15.26 -1.37 15.97
C LEU A 168 14.35 -2.27 16.83
N ASN A 169 14.94 -3.29 17.46
CA ASN A 169 14.27 -4.30 18.27
C ASN A 169 13.14 -5.01 17.49
N THR A 170 13.48 -5.56 16.33
CA THR A 170 12.61 -6.46 15.56
C THR A 170 13.30 -7.78 15.26
N ALA A 171 12.51 -8.84 15.14
CA ALA A 171 13.00 -10.16 14.72
C ALA A 171 13.64 -10.11 13.31
N TYR A 172 14.42 -11.13 12.97
CA TYR A 172 14.93 -11.33 11.60
C TYR A 172 13.75 -11.59 10.65
N ASP A 173 13.72 -10.85 9.55
CA ASP A 173 12.60 -10.88 8.63
C ASP A 173 12.94 -11.54 7.28
N TYR A 174 12.56 -12.80 7.13
CA TYR A 174 12.72 -13.54 5.88
C TYR A 174 11.90 -12.96 4.71
N GLU A 175 10.84 -12.20 4.98
CA GLU A 175 10.00 -11.58 3.94
C GLU A 175 10.39 -10.13 3.67
N SER A 176 11.44 -9.60 4.30
CA SER A 176 11.88 -8.22 4.08
C SER A 176 12.17 -7.99 2.60
N ILE A 177 11.67 -6.88 2.07
CA ILE A 177 12.00 -6.44 0.70
C ILE A 177 13.51 -6.16 0.56
N MET A 178 14.18 -5.89 1.69
CA MET A 178 15.63 -5.68 1.80
C MET A 178 16.42 -6.99 1.90
N HIS A 179 15.78 -8.16 1.87
CA HIS A 179 16.48 -9.44 1.87
C HIS A 179 16.87 -9.86 0.44
N TYR A 180 18.07 -10.43 0.29
CA TYR A 180 18.52 -11.06 -0.95
C TYR A 180 17.77 -12.35 -1.28
N ARG A 181 17.75 -12.67 -2.58
CA ARG A 181 17.24 -13.96 -3.09
C ARG A 181 18.27 -15.07 -2.82
N PRO A 182 17.86 -16.36 -2.79
CA PRO A 182 18.79 -17.46 -2.55
C PRO A 182 19.96 -17.52 -3.53
N PHE A 183 19.75 -17.12 -4.79
CA PHE A 183 20.72 -17.21 -5.88
C PHE A 183 21.40 -15.86 -6.21
N SER A 184 21.31 -14.85 -5.35
CA SER A 184 21.98 -13.56 -5.60
C SER A 184 23.49 -13.76 -5.76
N PHE A 185 24.08 -13.26 -6.84
CA PHE A 185 25.53 -13.30 -7.12
C PHE A 185 26.18 -14.70 -7.10
N ASN A 186 25.46 -15.75 -7.50
CA ASN A 186 26.00 -17.10 -7.54
C ASN A 186 26.93 -17.37 -8.74
N LYS A 187 27.98 -18.16 -8.52
CA LYS A 187 28.86 -18.69 -9.57
C LYS A 187 28.17 -19.76 -10.40
N ASP A 188 27.55 -20.73 -9.73
CA ASP A 188 26.76 -21.79 -10.36
C ASP A 188 25.28 -21.42 -10.30
N PRO A 189 24.58 -21.25 -11.44
CA PRO A 189 23.17 -20.85 -11.49
C PRO A 189 22.21 -21.80 -10.76
N LEU A 190 22.65 -23.02 -10.41
CA LEU A 190 21.86 -24.03 -9.70
C LEU A 190 22.15 -24.11 -8.20
N VAL A 191 23.18 -23.40 -7.72
CA VAL A 191 23.59 -23.42 -6.31
C VAL A 191 23.30 -22.05 -5.67
N PRO A 192 22.54 -22.00 -4.56
CA PRO A 192 22.25 -20.75 -3.88
C PRO A 192 23.47 -20.25 -3.10
N THR A 193 23.67 -18.93 -3.05
CA THR A 193 24.63 -18.26 -2.16
C THR A 193 24.07 -18.10 -0.75
N ILE A 194 22.74 -18.05 -0.60
CA ILE A 194 22.06 -17.93 0.70
C ILE A 194 21.12 -19.11 0.88
N THR A 195 21.25 -19.80 2.01
CA THR A 195 20.26 -20.78 2.47
C THR A 195 19.79 -20.42 3.86
N THR A 196 18.51 -20.59 4.13
CA THR A 196 17.92 -20.37 5.46
C THR A 196 18.19 -21.57 6.36
N ALA A 197 18.41 -21.31 7.64
CA ALA A 197 18.61 -22.36 8.66
C ALA A 197 17.37 -23.25 8.82
N ILE A 198 16.18 -22.69 8.58
CA ILE A 198 14.90 -23.41 8.52
C ILE A 198 14.53 -23.58 7.05
N PRO A 199 14.69 -24.77 6.44
CA PRO A 199 14.60 -24.94 4.99
C PRO A 199 13.28 -24.49 4.35
N ALA A 200 12.17 -24.52 5.10
CA ALA A 200 10.88 -24.02 4.64
C ALA A 200 10.88 -22.53 4.28
N PHE A 201 11.82 -21.74 4.82
CA PHE A 201 11.92 -20.29 4.58
C PHE A 201 12.80 -19.94 3.38
N ASN A 202 13.46 -20.91 2.75
CA ASN A 202 14.24 -20.66 1.52
C ASN A 202 13.39 -20.06 0.40
N ALA A 203 12.11 -20.42 0.38
CA ALA A 203 11.18 -19.94 -0.64
C ALA A 203 10.66 -18.51 -0.31
N LEU A 204 10.79 -18.03 0.93
CA LEU A 204 10.30 -16.72 1.38
C LEU A 204 11.29 -15.59 1.06
N ILE A 205 12.58 -15.85 1.19
CA ILE A 205 13.62 -14.82 1.07
C ILE A 205 13.70 -14.23 -0.34
N GLY A 206 13.86 -12.91 -0.40
CA GLY A 206 14.01 -12.18 -1.65
C GLY A 206 12.70 -11.96 -2.42
N GLN A 207 11.57 -11.94 -1.71
CA GLN A 207 10.29 -11.50 -2.30
C GLN A 207 10.40 -10.08 -2.89
N ARG A 208 9.66 -9.82 -3.97
CA ARG A 208 9.60 -8.52 -4.67
C ARG A 208 8.15 -8.12 -4.96
N LEU A 209 7.30 -8.21 -3.95
CA LEU A 209 5.89 -7.82 -3.99
C LEU A 209 5.71 -6.38 -3.48
N ASP A 210 6.11 -6.15 -2.23
CA ASP A 210 5.92 -4.90 -1.49
C ASP A 210 6.74 -4.92 -0.19
N PHE A 211 6.64 -3.90 0.66
CA PHE A 211 7.19 -3.91 2.02
C PHE A 211 6.61 -5.05 2.86
N SER A 212 7.46 -5.67 3.68
CA SER A 212 6.96 -6.52 4.77
C SER A 212 6.39 -5.67 5.91
N ALA A 213 5.65 -6.31 6.83
CA ALA A 213 5.20 -5.65 8.05
C ALA A 213 6.36 -5.18 8.94
N THR A 214 7.51 -5.87 8.92
CA THR A 214 8.69 -5.52 9.71
C THR A 214 9.44 -4.35 9.08
N ASP A 215 9.55 -4.31 7.74
CA ASP A 215 10.12 -3.17 7.01
C ASP A 215 9.41 -1.87 7.41
N LEU A 216 8.07 -1.88 7.37
CA LEU A 216 7.24 -0.73 7.77
C LEU A 216 7.35 -0.42 9.26
N THR A 217 7.42 -1.43 10.11
CA THR A 217 7.61 -1.23 11.56
C THR A 217 8.91 -0.48 11.84
N ARG A 218 10.01 -0.86 11.17
CA ARG A 218 11.30 -0.20 11.32
C ARG A 218 11.31 1.19 10.72
N LEU A 219 10.80 1.36 9.50
CA LEU A 219 10.68 2.66 8.85
C LEU A 219 9.89 3.64 9.73
N ASN A 220 8.73 3.23 10.21
CA ASN A 220 7.86 4.07 11.03
C ASN A 220 8.45 4.36 12.41
N ARG A 221 9.21 3.43 13.02
CA ARG A 221 9.97 3.70 14.26
C ARG A 221 11.10 4.69 14.03
N MET A 222 11.84 4.55 12.93
CA MET A 222 13.01 5.40 12.64
C MET A 222 12.63 6.85 12.35
N TYR A 223 11.46 7.07 11.76
CA TYR A 223 10.94 8.39 11.41
C TYR A 223 9.80 8.89 12.31
N ASP A 224 9.56 8.23 13.44
CA ASP A 224 8.49 8.58 14.40
C ASP A 224 7.11 8.77 13.74
N CYS A 225 6.79 7.92 12.76
CA CYS A 225 5.55 8.01 12.01
C CYS A 225 4.35 7.66 12.90
N ALA A 226 3.55 8.68 13.24
CA ALA A 226 2.33 8.49 14.01
C ALA A 226 1.17 7.94 13.16
N GLN A 227 1.10 8.30 11.88
CA GLN A 227 0.01 7.96 10.96
C GLN A 227 0.51 7.89 9.52
N SER A 228 -0.24 7.15 8.69
CA SER A 228 -0.14 7.20 7.23
C SER A 228 -0.55 8.58 6.69
N LEU A 229 -0.02 8.96 5.53
CA LEU A 229 -0.36 10.23 4.88
C LEU A 229 -1.68 10.15 4.13
N THR A 230 -1.92 9.04 3.42
CA THR A 230 -3.08 8.90 2.52
C THR A 230 -4.13 7.90 3.02
N LEU A 231 -3.90 7.11 4.06
CA LEU A 231 -4.96 6.29 4.65
C LEU A 231 -5.87 7.15 5.55
N LEU A 232 -7.13 7.36 5.16
CA LEU A 232 -8.09 8.16 5.94
C LEU A 232 -8.92 7.31 6.90
N ASP A 233 -9.34 6.13 6.45
CA ASP A 233 -10.17 5.23 7.23
C ASP A 233 -9.98 3.77 6.85
N GLN A 234 -10.13 2.87 7.81
CA GLN A 234 -10.25 1.44 7.57
C GLN A 234 -11.09 0.78 8.66
N CYS A 235 -11.89 -0.22 8.28
CA CYS A 235 -12.76 -0.93 9.21
C CYS A 235 -13.12 -2.33 8.73
N SER A 236 -12.63 -3.34 9.45
CA SER A 236 -12.98 -4.77 9.32
C SER A 236 -13.98 -5.23 10.39
N PHE A 237 -14.53 -4.30 11.19
CA PHE A 237 -15.53 -4.57 12.22
C PHE A 237 -15.16 -5.56 13.34
N GLU A 238 -13.89 -5.96 13.47
CA GLU A 238 -13.45 -6.90 14.51
C GLU A 238 -13.59 -6.38 15.96
N LEU A 239 -13.77 -5.07 16.14
CA LEU A 239 -13.96 -4.43 17.44
C LEU A 239 -15.38 -3.90 17.63
N ILE A 240 -15.91 -3.99 18.84
CA ILE A 240 -17.28 -3.56 19.20
C ILE A 240 -17.55 -2.06 18.98
N ASN A 241 -16.51 -1.23 18.95
CA ASN A 241 -16.64 0.19 18.66
C ASN A 241 -16.87 0.48 17.17
N ILE A 242 -16.85 -0.55 16.31
CA ILE A 242 -17.10 -0.47 14.86
C ILE A 242 -16.36 0.70 14.19
N CYS A 243 -15.11 0.93 14.60
CA CYS A 243 -14.24 1.99 14.09
C CYS A 243 -14.80 3.42 14.26
N GLY A 244 -15.76 3.59 15.18
CA GLY A 244 -16.47 4.84 15.42
C GLY A 244 -17.56 5.15 14.38
N MET A 245 -17.96 4.17 13.56
CA MET A 245 -19.13 4.31 12.70
C MET A 245 -20.41 4.46 13.55
N ILE A 246 -21.38 5.16 13.01
CA ILE A 246 -22.66 5.45 13.66
C ILE A 246 -23.81 4.99 12.77
N GLN A 247 -24.93 4.64 13.38
CA GLN A 247 -26.18 4.35 12.68
C GLN A 247 -27.20 5.44 12.98
N ASN A 248 -28.13 5.64 12.05
CA ASN A 248 -29.31 6.46 12.32
C ASN A 248 -30.28 5.65 13.21
N GLN A 249 -31.08 6.33 14.04
CA GLN A 249 -32.08 5.69 14.91
C GLN A 249 -33.51 5.98 14.46
N LYS A 250 -33.68 6.67 13.34
CA LYS A 250 -34.96 7.18 12.83
C LYS A 250 -35.39 6.56 11.52
N ASP A 251 -34.55 5.70 10.95
CA ASP A 251 -34.83 4.88 9.77
C ASP A 251 -35.59 3.61 10.14
N HIS A 252 -35.87 2.78 9.14
CA HIS A 252 -36.81 1.66 9.28
C HIS A 252 -36.17 0.43 9.92
N ALA A 253 -34.83 0.34 9.83
CA ALA A 253 -34.04 -0.79 10.28
C ALA A 253 -32.60 -0.35 10.52
N ASP A 254 -31.84 -1.19 11.23
CA ASP A 254 -30.47 -0.90 11.63
C ASP A 254 -29.47 -1.88 10.99
N TRP A 255 -28.23 -1.43 10.84
CA TRP A 255 -27.10 -2.32 10.56
C TRP A 255 -26.63 -2.95 11.87
N ILE A 256 -26.47 -4.28 11.87
CA ILE A 256 -26.11 -5.08 13.04
C ILE A 256 -24.71 -5.67 12.83
N GLN A 257 -23.81 -5.42 13.78
CA GLN A 257 -22.53 -6.12 13.83
C GLN A 257 -22.79 -7.59 14.11
N THR A 258 -22.48 -8.44 13.14
CA THR A 258 -22.83 -9.85 13.12
C THR A 258 -21.58 -10.69 13.23
N LEU A 259 -21.59 -11.65 14.17
CA LEU A 259 -20.52 -12.63 14.32
C LEU A 259 -20.55 -13.61 13.13
N SER A 260 -19.37 -13.87 12.57
CA SER A 260 -19.15 -14.84 11.51
C SER A 260 -19.60 -16.25 11.94
N THR A 261 -20.28 -16.96 11.04
CA THR A 261 -20.68 -18.36 11.25
C THR A 261 -20.36 -19.21 10.02
N PRO A 262 -20.25 -20.55 10.12
CA PRO A 262 -19.91 -21.39 8.96
C PRO A 262 -20.83 -21.24 7.73
N GLY A 263 -22.08 -20.80 7.91
CA GLY A 263 -23.01 -20.53 6.81
C GLY A 263 -23.05 -19.08 6.34
N GLN A 264 -22.48 -18.16 7.12
CA GLN A 264 -22.41 -16.72 6.83
C GLN A 264 -21.06 -16.19 7.30
N PRO A 265 -19.97 -16.56 6.62
CA PRO A 265 -18.65 -16.07 6.99
C PRO A 265 -18.54 -14.56 6.72
N ASP A 266 -17.83 -13.88 7.60
CA ASP A 266 -17.19 -12.58 7.37
C ASP A 266 -16.21 -12.65 6.19
N HIS A 267 -15.81 -11.51 5.64
CA HIS A 267 -14.77 -11.47 4.63
C HIS A 267 -13.39 -11.51 5.27
N THR A 268 -13.16 -10.83 6.39
CA THR A 268 -11.85 -10.70 7.06
C THR A 268 -11.13 -12.05 7.22
N LEU A 269 -11.76 -12.98 7.95
CA LEU A 269 -11.23 -14.29 8.32
C LEU A 269 -11.82 -15.45 7.51
N LEU A 270 -12.92 -15.23 6.77
CA LEU A 270 -13.66 -16.27 6.03
C LEU A 270 -14.05 -17.48 6.87
N GLY A 271 -14.31 -17.30 8.18
CA GLY A 271 -14.58 -18.41 9.08
C GLY A 271 -13.41 -19.41 9.26
N ARG A 272 -12.18 -19.05 8.84
CA ARG A 272 -10.95 -19.84 9.13
C ARG A 272 -10.74 -20.00 10.63
N CYS A 273 -11.19 -19.02 11.40
CA CYS A 273 -11.25 -19.08 12.84
C CYS A 273 -12.70 -19.32 13.26
N ARG A 274 -12.94 -20.44 13.94
CA ARG A 274 -14.26 -20.75 14.48
C ARG A 274 -14.65 -19.71 15.53
N ASP A 275 -15.90 -19.25 15.47
CA ASP A 275 -16.49 -18.30 16.43
C ASP A 275 -15.71 -16.96 16.51
N ALA A 276 -15.10 -16.53 15.41
CA ALA A 276 -14.35 -15.27 15.29
C ALA A 276 -14.60 -14.63 13.91
N GLY A 277 -14.37 -13.32 13.80
CA GLY A 277 -14.65 -12.53 12.60
C GLY A 277 -16.01 -11.84 12.70
N TYR A 278 -16.07 -10.58 12.26
CA TYR A 278 -17.29 -9.79 12.32
C TYR A 278 -17.52 -9.03 11.02
N PHE A 279 -18.79 -8.79 10.69
CA PHE A 279 -19.18 -7.93 9.57
C PHE A 279 -20.44 -7.15 9.93
N MET A 280 -20.78 -6.12 9.15
CA MET A 280 -22.07 -5.43 9.33
C MET A 280 -23.13 -6.03 8.43
N GLY A 281 -24.25 -6.46 9.00
CA GLY A 281 -25.39 -7.03 8.28
C GLY A 281 -26.65 -6.18 8.43
N PHE A 282 -27.37 -5.97 7.33
CA PHE A 282 -28.72 -5.42 7.30
C PHE A 282 -29.68 -6.50 6.80
N ASP A 283 -30.51 -7.03 7.71
CA ASP A 283 -31.51 -8.05 7.39
C ASP A 283 -32.63 -7.43 6.53
N VAL A 284 -32.81 -7.98 5.33
CA VAL A 284 -33.84 -7.54 4.38
C VAL A 284 -35.04 -8.50 4.37
N ALA A 285 -35.04 -9.54 5.19
CA ALA A 285 -36.14 -10.50 5.26
C ALA A 285 -37.33 -9.92 6.03
N GLY A 286 -38.52 -9.99 5.44
CA GLY A 286 -39.78 -9.67 6.11
C GLY A 286 -40.07 -8.18 6.33
N GLY A 287 -39.18 -7.27 5.90
CA GLY A 287 -39.43 -5.82 5.92
C GLY A 287 -40.32 -5.33 4.77
N PRO A 288 -40.87 -4.10 4.85
CA PRO A 288 -41.58 -3.50 3.72
C PRO A 288 -40.61 -3.12 2.59
N ALA A 289 -41.05 -3.24 1.34
CA ALA A 289 -40.26 -2.79 0.18
C ALA A 289 -39.86 -1.31 0.36
N GLY A 290 -38.58 -1.01 0.18
CA GLY A 290 -38.01 0.32 0.43
C GLY A 290 -37.54 0.58 1.86
N ALA A 291 -37.70 -0.39 2.79
CA ALA A 291 -37.04 -0.33 4.09
C ALA A 291 -35.53 -0.09 3.90
N SER A 292 -34.98 0.77 4.74
CA SER A 292 -33.57 1.15 4.64
C SER A 292 -32.93 1.30 6.00
N ALA A 293 -31.63 1.00 6.01
CA ALA A 293 -30.73 1.13 7.13
C ALA A 293 -29.50 1.95 6.74
N LEU A 294 -29.08 2.88 7.59
CA LEU A 294 -27.93 3.76 7.37
C LEU A 294 -26.76 3.44 8.30
N LEU A 295 -25.56 3.34 7.73
CA LEU A 295 -24.29 3.22 8.46
C LEU A 295 -23.33 4.31 8.00
N GLU A 296 -23.05 5.28 8.87
CA GLU A 296 -22.19 6.44 8.58
C GLU A 296 -20.82 6.32 9.25
N SER A 297 -19.75 6.65 8.52
CA SER A 297 -18.41 6.81 9.07
C SER A 297 -18.34 7.95 10.09
N ARG A 298 -17.27 8.00 10.89
CA ARG A 298 -16.90 9.20 11.67
C ARG A 298 -16.63 10.40 10.77
N VAL A 299 -16.44 11.59 11.35
CA VAL A 299 -15.98 12.74 10.54
C VAL A 299 -14.53 12.53 10.12
N LEU A 300 -14.28 12.65 8.83
CA LEU A 300 -12.98 12.47 8.19
C LEU A 300 -12.48 13.79 7.64
N HIS A 301 -11.16 13.96 7.62
CA HIS A 301 -10.48 15.19 7.22
C HIS A 301 -9.52 14.90 6.07
N PRO A 302 -9.96 15.07 4.81
CA PRO A 302 -9.11 14.81 3.66
C PRO A 302 -7.95 15.82 3.59
N ARG A 303 -6.80 15.39 3.08
CA ARG A 303 -5.63 16.22 2.77
C ARG A 303 -5.40 16.35 1.27
N ARG A 304 -5.98 15.46 0.46
CA ARG A 304 -6.00 15.51 -1.00
C ARG A 304 -7.43 15.67 -1.51
N ASP A 305 -7.57 15.99 -2.78
CA ASP A 305 -8.86 16.28 -3.43
C ASP A 305 -9.56 15.04 -4.02
N GLN A 306 -8.90 13.89 -3.97
CA GLN A 306 -9.39 12.61 -4.48
C GLN A 306 -9.16 11.50 -3.47
N GLN A 307 -10.18 10.63 -3.32
CA GLN A 307 -10.12 9.45 -2.49
C GLN A 307 -10.71 8.24 -3.21
N CYS A 308 -10.24 7.05 -2.84
CA CYS A 308 -10.80 5.78 -3.24
C CYS A 308 -11.40 5.06 -2.04
N LEU A 309 -12.72 4.91 -2.04
CA LEU A 309 -13.43 4.07 -1.08
C LEU A 309 -13.55 2.68 -1.69
N HIS A 310 -12.95 1.68 -1.07
CA HIS A 310 -13.14 0.29 -1.42
C HIS A 310 -13.64 -0.52 -0.23
N PHE A 311 -14.50 -1.50 -0.50
CA PHE A 311 -15.13 -2.31 0.54
C PHE A 311 -15.65 -3.61 -0.07
N PHE A 312 -15.69 -4.65 0.76
CA PHE A 312 -16.35 -5.89 0.39
C PHE A 312 -17.82 -5.83 0.78
N TYR A 313 -18.67 -6.29 -0.12
CA TYR A 313 -20.11 -6.35 0.11
C TYR A 313 -20.69 -7.68 -0.36
N ARG A 314 -21.76 -8.10 0.29
CA ARG A 314 -22.59 -9.24 -0.11
C ARG A 314 -24.03 -8.76 -0.13
N THR A 315 -24.76 -8.97 -1.22
CA THR A 315 -26.19 -8.66 -1.24
C THR A 315 -27.01 -9.88 -0.82
N GLY A 316 -28.28 -9.66 -0.47
CA GLY A 316 -29.25 -10.72 -0.19
C GLY A 316 -29.38 -11.70 -1.36
N LEU A 317 -30.18 -12.76 -1.16
CA LEU A 317 -30.35 -13.84 -2.13
C LEU A 317 -31.33 -13.48 -3.27
N THR A 318 -31.99 -12.34 -3.14
CA THR A 318 -32.96 -11.83 -4.11
C THR A 318 -32.39 -10.65 -4.88
N PRO A 319 -32.47 -10.66 -6.22
CA PRO A 319 -32.08 -9.51 -7.03
C PRO A 319 -32.91 -8.26 -6.70
N GLY A 320 -32.30 -7.09 -6.80
CA GLY A 320 -33.00 -5.79 -6.70
C GLY A 320 -32.87 -5.07 -5.36
N ASP A 321 -32.33 -5.70 -4.33
CA ASP A 321 -31.84 -4.98 -3.15
C ASP A 321 -30.71 -4.03 -3.57
N ARG A 322 -30.59 -2.88 -2.91
CA ARG A 322 -29.61 -1.85 -3.31
C ARG A 322 -28.71 -1.47 -2.14
N LEU A 323 -27.44 -1.29 -2.44
CA LEU A 323 -26.46 -0.69 -1.56
C LEU A 323 -26.04 0.65 -2.19
N VAL A 324 -26.32 1.75 -1.50
CA VAL A 324 -26.08 3.10 -1.99
C VAL A 324 -24.99 3.76 -1.16
N VAL A 325 -23.98 4.30 -1.83
CA VAL A 325 -22.91 5.07 -1.20
C VAL A 325 -23.24 6.55 -1.32
N TRP A 326 -23.20 7.23 -0.19
CA TRP A 326 -23.47 8.64 -0.05
C TRP A 326 -22.30 9.35 0.63
N VAL A 327 -22.23 10.66 0.41
CA VAL A 327 -21.33 11.54 1.15
C VAL A 327 -22.14 12.65 1.80
N ARG A 328 -21.80 12.97 3.05
CA ARG A 328 -22.27 14.13 3.79
C ARG A 328 -21.08 15.07 4.01
N THR A 329 -21.13 16.30 3.49
CA THR A 329 -20.05 17.30 3.62
C THR A 329 -20.43 18.45 4.55
N ASP A 330 -19.44 19.26 4.94
CA ASP A 330 -19.66 20.57 5.55
C ASP A 330 -20.60 21.44 4.68
N ASP A 331 -21.54 22.13 5.31
CA ASP A 331 -22.49 23.03 4.66
C ASP A 331 -22.00 24.48 4.54
N GLY A 332 -20.82 24.78 5.06
CA GLY A 332 -20.22 26.11 5.16
C GLY A 332 -20.37 26.76 6.54
N THR A 333 -21.09 26.13 7.46
CA THR A 333 -21.27 26.59 8.85
C THR A 333 -20.35 25.87 9.84
N GLY A 334 -19.51 24.94 9.36
CA GLY A 334 -18.75 24.05 10.21
C GLY A 334 -19.50 22.74 10.54
N ALA A 335 -20.72 22.56 10.04
CA ALA A 335 -21.58 21.41 10.30
C ALA A 335 -21.66 20.48 9.08
N VAL A 336 -21.41 19.18 9.28
CA VAL A 336 -21.46 18.16 8.22
C VAL A 336 -22.91 17.76 7.96
N ARG A 337 -23.58 18.39 6.99
CA ARG A 337 -25.03 18.23 6.73
C ARG A 337 -25.41 18.02 5.27
N ARG A 338 -24.61 18.49 4.31
CA ARG A 338 -24.97 18.48 2.89
C ARG A 338 -24.77 17.09 2.31
N VAL A 339 -25.85 16.42 1.90
CA VAL A 339 -25.83 15.04 1.41
C VAL A 339 -25.79 14.98 -0.12
N ARG A 340 -24.98 14.08 -0.68
CA ARG A 340 -24.92 13.77 -2.11
C ARG A 340 -24.82 12.26 -2.32
N LYS A 341 -25.62 11.73 -3.24
CA LYS A 341 -25.51 10.33 -3.70
C LYS A 341 -24.28 10.21 -4.60
N ILE A 342 -23.45 9.20 -4.36
CA ILE A 342 -22.24 8.97 -5.15
C ILE A 342 -22.39 7.75 -6.05
N HIS A 343 -22.80 6.62 -5.48
CA HIS A 343 -22.84 5.36 -6.21
C HIS A 343 -24.03 4.50 -5.77
N THR A 344 -24.52 3.63 -6.65
CA THR A 344 -25.61 2.69 -6.35
C THR A 344 -25.25 1.34 -6.94
N ILE A 345 -25.19 0.35 -6.08
CA ILE A 345 -24.99 -1.05 -6.42
C ILE A 345 -26.33 -1.74 -6.30
N THR A 346 -26.71 -2.51 -7.32
CA THR A 346 -27.92 -3.34 -7.31
C THR A 346 -27.49 -4.79 -7.15
N GLY A 347 -28.01 -5.46 -6.13
CA GLY A 347 -27.70 -6.85 -5.83
C GLY A 347 -28.20 -7.80 -6.90
N GLU A 348 -27.34 -8.76 -7.23
CA GLU A 348 -27.62 -9.82 -8.22
C GLU A 348 -28.19 -11.09 -7.59
N GLY A 349 -28.27 -11.17 -6.26
CA GLY A 349 -28.82 -12.33 -5.56
C GLY A 349 -27.84 -13.48 -5.32
N THR A 350 -26.53 -13.27 -5.49
CA THR A 350 -25.56 -14.38 -5.48
C THR A 350 -25.15 -14.88 -4.09
N GLY A 351 -25.35 -14.06 -3.04
CA GLY A 351 -24.89 -14.37 -1.69
C GLY A 351 -23.36 -14.48 -1.54
N ARG A 352 -22.58 -14.02 -2.53
CA ARG A 352 -21.10 -13.99 -2.48
C ARG A 352 -20.57 -12.61 -2.08
N TRP A 353 -19.35 -12.59 -1.56
CA TRP A 353 -18.59 -11.36 -1.37
C TRP A 353 -18.10 -10.83 -2.71
N HIS A 354 -18.28 -9.53 -2.91
CA HIS A 354 -17.84 -8.78 -4.08
C HIS A 354 -17.06 -7.56 -3.62
N LEU A 355 -16.06 -7.16 -4.39
CA LEU A 355 -15.30 -5.92 -4.14
C LEU A 355 -15.90 -4.75 -4.91
N ALA A 356 -16.17 -3.64 -4.22
CA ALA A 356 -16.56 -2.37 -4.82
C ALA A 356 -15.44 -1.33 -4.68
N HIS A 357 -15.30 -0.46 -5.67
CA HIS A 357 -14.47 0.75 -5.62
C HIS A 357 -15.33 1.96 -6.00
N VAL A 358 -15.24 3.03 -5.21
CA VAL A 358 -16.03 4.25 -5.40
C VAL A 358 -15.12 5.46 -5.24
N THR A 359 -14.94 6.18 -6.34
CA THR A 359 -14.17 7.43 -6.34
C THR A 359 -14.93 8.53 -5.62
N LEU A 360 -14.30 9.12 -4.61
CA LEU A 360 -14.77 10.32 -3.92
C LEU A 360 -13.87 11.51 -4.28
N ARG A 361 -14.46 12.69 -4.32
CA ARG A 361 -13.73 13.96 -4.50
C ARG A 361 -14.16 14.95 -3.43
N GLN A 362 -13.62 14.80 -2.23
CA GLN A 362 -13.91 15.67 -1.10
C GLN A 362 -12.67 16.48 -0.71
N THR A 363 -12.84 17.79 -0.54
CA THR A 363 -11.78 18.71 -0.09
C THR A 363 -12.03 19.24 1.33
N GLU A 364 -13.27 19.14 1.80
CA GLU A 364 -13.69 19.55 3.13
C GLU A 364 -13.95 18.33 4.00
N LYS A 365 -14.04 18.52 5.32
CA LYS A 365 -14.42 17.42 6.23
C LYS A 365 -15.77 16.81 5.84
N PHE A 366 -15.85 15.49 5.91
CA PHE A 366 -17.01 14.75 5.43
C PHE A 366 -17.25 13.45 6.20
N ARG A 367 -18.40 12.84 5.95
CA ARG A 367 -18.69 11.43 6.25
C ARG A 367 -19.06 10.75 4.95
N TYR A 368 -18.54 9.56 4.69
CA TYR A 368 -19.19 8.63 3.77
C TYR A 368 -20.19 7.78 4.56
N PHE A 369 -21.25 7.33 3.89
CA PHE A 369 -22.21 6.43 4.52
C PHE A 369 -22.87 5.48 3.52
N PHE A 370 -23.23 4.31 4.03
CA PHE A 370 -23.91 3.26 3.30
C PHE A 370 -25.40 3.28 3.64
N GLN A 371 -26.21 3.18 2.60
CA GLN A 371 -27.64 2.93 2.72
C GLN A 371 -27.94 1.57 2.10
N GLY A 372 -28.32 0.60 2.93
CA GLY A 372 -28.96 -0.62 2.47
C GLY A 372 -30.43 -0.34 2.20
N VAL A 373 -30.96 -0.82 1.08
CA VAL A 373 -32.36 -0.65 0.69
C VAL A 373 -32.94 -1.99 0.24
N GLN A 374 -33.98 -2.44 0.93
CA GLN A 374 -34.75 -3.61 0.53
C GLN A 374 -35.49 -3.34 -0.78
N GLY A 375 -35.25 -4.17 -1.79
CA GLY A 375 -35.81 -4.04 -3.13
C GLY A 375 -37.28 -4.46 -3.19
N SER A 376 -37.64 -5.53 -2.48
CA SER A 376 -38.99 -6.11 -2.52
C SER A 376 -39.42 -6.70 -1.18
N ALA A 377 -40.72 -6.83 -0.95
CA ALA A 377 -41.26 -7.48 0.25
C ALA A 377 -40.95 -8.99 0.32
N SER A 378 -40.56 -9.60 -0.80
CA SER A 378 -40.10 -10.99 -0.89
C SER A 378 -38.58 -11.13 -0.79
N SER A 379 -37.85 -10.05 -0.50
CA SER A 379 -36.40 -10.13 -0.34
C SER A 379 -36.02 -11.05 0.82
N THR A 380 -34.92 -11.80 0.65
CA THR A 380 -34.44 -12.74 1.66
C THR A 380 -32.93 -12.63 1.86
N GLY A 381 -32.47 -12.97 3.07
CA GLY A 381 -31.06 -12.82 3.46
C GLY A 381 -30.75 -11.42 3.97
N ALA A 382 -29.50 -11.00 3.84
CA ALA A 382 -29.02 -9.71 4.35
C ALA A 382 -28.07 -9.04 3.36
N ILE A 383 -28.05 -7.72 3.36
CA ILE A 383 -26.95 -6.96 2.77
C ILE A 383 -25.82 -6.91 3.81
N SER A 384 -24.62 -7.33 3.44
CA SER A 384 -23.45 -7.35 4.33
C SER A 384 -22.34 -6.45 3.81
N LEU A 385 -21.58 -5.84 4.73
CA LEU A 385 -20.41 -5.01 4.49
C LEU A 385 -19.26 -5.48 5.36
N ASP A 386 -18.06 -5.51 4.79
CA ASP A 386 -16.84 -5.83 5.51
C ASP A 386 -15.61 -5.21 4.84
N ASP A 387 -14.46 -5.21 5.52
CA ASP A 387 -13.15 -4.80 5.00
C ASP A 387 -13.21 -3.46 4.23
N ILE A 388 -13.76 -2.42 4.89
CA ILE A 388 -13.83 -1.08 4.32
C ILE A 388 -12.47 -0.41 4.44
N THR A 389 -12.02 0.22 3.37
CA THR A 389 -10.85 1.08 3.37
C THR A 389 -11.12 2.33 2.53
N LEU A 390 -10.71 3.47 3.06
CA LEU A 390 -10.74 4.75 2.39
C LEU A 390 -9.34 5.35 2.40
N SER A 391 -8.76 5.48 1.22
CA SER A 391 -7.45 6.10 1.01
C SER A 391 -7.55 7.29 0.07
N GLU A 392 -6.65 8.26 0.20
CA GLU A 392 -6.49 9.42 -0.66
C GLU A 392 -5.68 9.09 -1.90
N THR A 393 -6.15 8.07 -2.62
CA THR A 393 -5.56 7.57 -3.86
C THR A 393 -6.59 7.55 -4.98
N VAL A 394 -6.13 7.29 -6.20
CA VAL A 394 -6.99 7.09 -7.37
C VAL A 394 -7.52 5.65 -7.35
N CYS A 395 -8.83 5.47 -7.57
CA CYS A 395 -9.39 4.13 -7.75
C CYS A 395 -8.94 3.52 -9.09
N PRO A 396 -8.73 2.19 -9.13
CA PRO A 396 -8.40 1.50 -10.37
C PRO A 396 -9.53 1.60 -11.41
N SER A 397 -9.14 1.72 -12.67
CA SER A 397 -10.05 1.85 -13.82
C SER A 397 -10.79 0.54 -14.12
N ALA A 398 -10.12 -0.59 -13.90
CA ALA A 398 -10.66 -1.92 -14.06
C ALA A 398 -10.50 -2.73 -12.78
N VAL A 399 -11.56 -3.46 -12.40
CA VAL A 399 -11.56 -4.41 -11.30
C VAL A 399 -12.24 -5.67 -11.80
N TRP A 400 -11.49 -6.77 -11.83
CA TRP A 400 -11.95 -8.06 -12.29
C TRP A 400 -11.80 -9.10 -11.18
N GLN A 401 -12.94 -9.55 -10.66
CA GLN A 401 -13.00 -10.66 -9.71
C GLN A 401 -13.24 -11.96 -10.49
N VAL A 402 -12.27 -12.87 -10.42
CA VAL A 402 -12.32 -14.22 -10.99
C VAL A 402 -12.70 -15.17 -9.86
N SER A 403 -13.98 -15.55 -9.86
CA SER A 403 -14.52 -16.48 -8.89
C SER A 403 -14.28 -17.94 -9.27
N ASN A 404 -14.16 -18.80 -8.25
CA ASN A 404 -13.91 -20.23 -8.39
C ASN A 404 -12.62 -20.49 -9.20
N PHE A 405 -11.56 -19.79 -8.83
CA PHE A 405 -10.31 -19.75 -9.59
C PHE A 405 -9.60 -21.11 -9.72
N SER A 406 -9.87 -22.06 -8.82
CA SER A 406 -9.29 -23.41 -8.75
C SER A 406 -8.54 -23.90 -9.99
N LEU A 407 -7.25 -24.20 -9.81
CA LEU A 407 -6.37 -24.70 -10.87
C LEU A 407 -6.65 -26.16 -11.28
N VAL A 408 -7.55 -26.85 -10.56
CA VAL A 408 -7.82 -28.27 -10.76
C VAL A 408 -8.55 -28.48 -12.09
N GLY A 409 -7.96 -29.29 -12.97
CA GLY A 409 -8.54 -29.63 -14.27
C GLY A 409 -8.36 -28.57 -15.37
N VAL A 410 -7.68 -27.46 -15.09
CA VAL A 410 -7.38 -26.42 -16.09
C VAL A 410 -6.20 -26.86 -16.97
N ALA A 411 -6.41 -26.94 -18.28
CA ALA A 411 -5.35 -27.25 -19.24
C ALA A 411 -4.46 -26.02 -19.50
N PRO A 412 -3.13 -26.16 -19.67
CA PRO A 412 -2.25 -25.07 -20.10
C PRO A 412 -2.76 -24.39 -21.39
N GLY A 413 -2.65 -23.07 -21.46
CA GLY A 413 -3.17 -22.25 -22.57
C GLY A 413 -4.67 -21.93 -22.48
N THR A 414 -5.40 -22.49 -21.50
CA THR A 414 -6.79 -22.09 -21.24
C THR A 414 -6.83 -20.66 -20.71
N ALA A 415 -7.62 -19.80 -21.36
CA ALA A 415 -7.73 -18.38 -21.03
C ALA A 415 -9.11 -18.04 -20.45
N LEU A 416 -9.11 -17.23 -19.39
CA LEU A 416 -10.26 -16.47 -18.93
C LEU A 416 -10.13 -15.05 -19.46
N THR A 417 -11.22 -14.47 -19.95
CA THR A 417 -11.21 -13.13 -20.56
C THR A 417 -12.17 -12.23 -19.79
N SER A 418 -11.69 -11.05 -19.38
CA SER A 418 -12.53 -10.06 -18.71
C SER A 418 -13.46 -9.37 -19.70
N ARG A 419 -14.48 -8.67 -19.17
CA ARG A 419 -15.15 -7.60 -19.94
C ARG A 419 -14.14 -6.51 -20.35
N CYS A 420 -14.53 -5.66 -21.29
CA CYS A 420 -13.76 -4.46 -21.59
C CYS A 420 -14.14 -3.34 -20.61
N TYR A 421 -13.15 -2.56 -20.20
CA TYR A 421 -13.24 -1.40 -19.33
C TYR A 421 -12.82 -0.17 -20.13
N SER A 422 -13.27 1.01 -19.68
CA SER A 422 -12.88 2.29 -20.27
C SER A 422 -11.88 2.98 -19.35
N SER A 423 -10.76 3.40 -19.92
CA SER A 423 -9.80 4.28 -19.25
C SER A 423 -10.38 5.68 -19.06
N PRO A 424 -9.83 6.50 -18.14
CA PRO A 424 -10.21 7.90 -17.99
C PRO A 424 -10.05 8.74 -19.26
N GLU A 425 -9.11 8.38 -20.15
CA GLU A 425 -8.91 9.05 -21.45
C GLU A 425 -9.92 8.63 -22.51
N GLY A 426 -10.59 7.49 -22.37
CA GLY A 426 -11.57 6.97 -23.33
C GLY A 426 -11.14 5.70 -24.09
N TYR A 427 -9.88 5.27 -24.01
CA TYR A 427 -9.46 3.98 -24.56
C TYR A 427 -10.18 2.83 -23.87
N SER A 428 -10.71 1.90 -24.65
CA SER A 428 -11.29 0.66 -24.14
C SER A 428 -10.26 -0.46 -24.14
N PHE A 429 -10.16 -1.20 -23.04
CA PHE A 429 -9.18 -2.29 -22.88
C PHE A 429 -9.76 -3.43 -22.05
N GLY A 430 -9.16 -4.63 -22.14
CA GLY A 430 -9.54 -5.77 -21.31
C GLY A 430 -8.32 -6.58 -20.91
N LEU A 431 -8.56 -7.55 -20.03
CA LEU A 431 -7.56 -8.45 -19.47
C LEU A 431 -7.83 -9.88 -19.94
N ARG A 432 -6.76 -10.65 -20.05
CA ARG A 432 -6.81 -12.10 -20.24
C ARG A 432 -5.86 -12.78 -19.27
N LEU A 433 -6.42 -13.75 -18.54
CA LEU A 433 -5.73 -14.52 -17.52
C LEU A 433 -5.58 -15.95 -18.02
N TYR A 434 -4.36 -16.47 -17.94
CA TYR A 434 -4.05 -17.87 -18.21
C TYR A 434 -3.61 -18.51 -16.89
N PRO A 435 -4.51 -19.23 -16.19
CA PRO A 435 -4.21 -19.74 -14.84
C PRO A 435 -2.97 -20.64 -14.78
N ARG A 436 -2.67 -21.40 -15.84
CA ARG A 436 -1.47 -22.26 -15.96
C ARG A 436 -0.49 -21.80 -17.04
N GLY A 437 -0.52 -20.49 -17.34
CA GLY A 437 0.27 -19.89 -18.40
C GLY A 437 -0.14 -20.34 -19.81
N PHE A 438 0.47 -19.71 -20.81
CA PHE A 438 0.35 -20.11 -22.22
C PHE A 438 1.66 -20.69 -22.78
N ASP A 439 2.76 -20.57 -22.05
CA ASP A 439 4.06 -21.16 -22.41
C ASP A 439 4.28 -22.45 -21.58
N PRO A 440 4.47 -23.61 -22.22
CA PRO A 440 4.72 -24.87 -21.54
C PRO A 440 5.97 -24.91 -20.64
N SER A 441 6.86 -23.92 -20.76
CA SER A 441 8.07 -23.76 -19.93
C SER A 441 7.76 -23.18 -18.55
N TYR A 442 6.60 -22.53 -18.37
CA TYR A 442 6.22 -21.82 -17.15
C TYR A 442 4.88 -22.30 -16.58
N ARG A 443 4.71 -23.63 -16.47
CA ARG A 443 3.42 -24.26 -16.06
C ARG A 443 2.98 -23.95 -14.64
N ASP A 444 3.93 -23.56 -13.79
CA ASP A 444 3.71 -23.25 -12.38
C ASP A 444 3.54 -21.74 -12.16
N HIS A 445 3.25 -21.00 -13.24
CA HIS A 445 2.96 -19.57 -13.21
C HIS A 445 1.63 -19.30 -13.89
N LEU A 446 0.95 -18.25 -13.41
CA LEU A 446 -0.13 -17.63 -14.17
C LEU A 446 0.46 -16.57 -15.11
N ALA A 447 -0.17 -16.41 -16.27
CA ALA A 447 0.13 -15.33 -17.20
C ALA A 447 -1.03 -14.34 -17.26
N LEU A 448 -0.69 -13.06 -17.39
CA LEU A 448 -1.66 -11.98 -17.50
C LEU A 448 -1.31 -11.09 -18.69
N THR A 449 -2.29 -10.86 -19.55
CA THR A 449 -2.16 -9.99 -20.71
C THR A 449 -3.27 -8.95 -20.75
N VAL A 450 -2.98 -7.87 -21.47
CA VAL A 450 -3.87 -6.75 -21.73
C VAL A 450 -4.04 -6.64 -23.24
N HIS A 451 -5.26 -6.32 -23.67
CA HIS A 451 -5.58 -6.07 -25.08
C HIS A 451 -6.49 -4.84 -25.17
N LEU A 452 -6.41 -4.10 -26.27
CA LEU A 452 -7.36 -3.03 -26.56
C LEU A 452 -8.67 -3.60 -27.09
N CYS A 453 -9.79 -2.96 -26.76
CA CYS A 453 -11.12 -3.28 -27.27
C CYS A 453 -11.64 -2.14 -28.13
N SER A 454 -12.44 -2.42 -29.15
CA SER A 454 -13.14 -1.37 -29.88
C SER A 454 -14.20 -0.73 -28.97
N GLY A 455 -14.09 0.57 -28.76
CA GLY A 455 -15.00 1.34 -27.92
C GLY A 455 -15.82 2.38 -28.70
N PRO A 456 -16.81 3.01 -28.05
CA PRO A 456 -17.60 4.09 -28.64
C PRO A 456 -16.77 5.33 -28.96
N ASP A 457 -15.68 5.56 -28.21
CA ASP A 457 -14.84 6.76 -28.32
C ASP A 457 -13.69 6.61 -29.34
N ASP A 458 -13.51 5.43 -29.95
CA ASP A 458 -12.39 5.10 -30.86
C ASP A 458 -12.19 6.11 -32.00
N ALA A 459 -13.26 6.79 -32.43
CA ALA A 459 -13.23 7.76 -33.53
C ALA A 459 -12.54 9.09 -33.16
N VAL A 460 -12.49 9.44 -31.88
CA VAL A 460 -11.81 10.66 -31.39
C VAL A 460 -10.47 10.37 -30.72
N MET A 461 -10.18 9.11 -30.41
CA MET A 461 -8.91 8.70 -29.83
C MET A 461 -7.74 8.77 -30.83
N GLU A 462 -6.55 9.04 -30.31
CA GLU A 462 -5.30 8.98 -31.07
C GLU A 462 -4.84 7.53 -31.24
N TRP A 463 -4.34 7.18 -32.42
CA TRP A 463 -3.87 5.83 -32.75
C TRP A 463 -2.53 5.88 -33.49
N PRO A 464 -1.57 4.98 -33.16
CA PRO A 464 -1.61 4.00 -32.08
C PRO A 464 -1.65 4.65 -30.68
N ALA A 465 -2.18 3.93 -29.69
CA ALA A 465 -2.32 4.40 -28.31
C ALA A 465 -0.96 4.38 -27.59
N LEU A 466 -0.03 5.28 -27.96
CA LEU A 466 1.36 5.33 -27.48
C LEU A 466 1.49 6.06 -26.14
N HIS A 467 2.54 5.78 -25.37
CA HIS A 467 2.87 6.51 -24.14
C HIS A 467 1.81 6.41 -23.03
N ARG A 468 1.06 5.31 -22.99
CA ARG A 468 0.10 5.02 -21.92
C ARG A 468 0.71 3.98 -21.01
N GLN A 469 0.81 4.30 -19.73
CA GLN A 469 1.25 3.33 -18.73
C GLN A 469 0.07 2.42 -18.40
N VAL A 470 0.32 1.12 -18.55
CA VAL A 470 -0.58 0.05 -18.17
C VAL A 470 -0.06 -0.56 -16.89
N THR A 471 -0.86 -0.55 -15.82
CA THR A 471 -0.52 -1.19 -14.55
C THR A 471 -1.54 -2.27 -14.25
N VAL A 472 -1.08 -3.49 -14.03
CA VAL A 472 -1.93 -4.62 -13.64
C VAL A 472 -1.49 -5.09 -12.26
N THR A 473 -2.45 -5.25 -11.35
CA THR A 473 -2.20 -5.67 -9.97
C THR A 473 -3.06 -6.86 -9.60
N VAL A 474 -2.43 -7.93 -9.11
CA VAL A 474 -3.10 -9.02 -8.40
C VAL A 474 -3.16 -8.63 -6.92
N LEU A 475 -4.37 -8.43 -6.41
CA LEU A 475 -4.62 -7.86 -5.09
C LEU A 475 -4.37 -8.89 -3.98
N ASP A 476 -3.55 -8.54 -2.99
CA ASP A 476 -3.51 -9.23 -1.70
C ASP A 476 -4.69 -8.73 -0.85
N GLN A 477 -5.67 -9.60 -0.61
CA GLN A 477 -6.97 -9.25 0.00
C GLN A 477 -6.91 -9.22 1.54
N ASP A 478 -5.80 -8.73 2.09
CA ASP A 478 -5.66 -8.47 3.53
C ASP A 478 -6.61 -7.34 3.95
N ALA A 479 -7.19 -7.47 5.14
CA ALA A 479 -8.15 -6.51 5.68
C ALA A 479 -7.46 -5.20 6.13
N ASP A 480 -6.19 -5.28 6.52
CA ASP A 480 -5.38 -4.10 6.88
C ASP A 480 -4.66 -3.61 5.63
N ALA A 481 -5.11 -2.48 5.09
CA ALA A 481 -4.55 -1.90 3.87
C ALA A 481 -3.03 -1.65 3.97
N THR A 482 -2.53 -1.40 5.19
CA THR A 482 -1.10 -1.15 5.43
C THR A 482 -0.24 -2.42 5.34
N ARG A 483 -0.85 -3.60 5.41
CA ARG A 483 -0.18 -4.91 5.37
C ARG A 483 -0.32 -5.64 4.04
N THR A 484 -1.10 -5.09 3.12
CA THR A 484 -1.27 -5.66 1.78
C THR A 484 0.07 -5.70 1.05
N MET A 485 0.38 -6.83 0.42
CA MET A 485 1.59 -7.01 -0.42
C MET A 485 1.18 -7.41 -1.83
N SER A 486 0.42 -6.54 -2.50
CA SER A 486 -0.16 -6.82 -3.81
C SER A 486 0.90 -6.88 -4.90
N SER A 487 0.79 -7.83 -5.84
CA SER A 487 1.74 -7.97 -6.94
C SER A 487 1.35 -7.08 -8.11
N SER A 488 2.12 -6.02 -8.35
CA SER A 488 1.88 -5.07 -9.44
C SER A 488 2.96 -5.15 -10.51
N ARG A 489 2.58 -5.08 -11.78
CA ARG A 489 3.50 -4.90 -12.91
C ARG A 489 2.98 -3.84 -13.86
N SER A 490 3.92 -3.11 -14.46
CA SER A 490 3.61 -2.05 -15.41
C SER A 490 4.47 -2.12 -16.66
N PHE A 491 3.91 -1.70 -17.77
CA PHE A 491 4.65 -1.34 -18.99
C PHE A 491 4.05 -0.08 -19.59
N THR A 492 4.78 0.58 -20.47
CA THR A 492 4.27 1.71 -21.25
C THR A 492 4.12 1.32 -22.70
N THR A 493 2.97 1.67 -23.30
CA THR A 493 2.70 1.38 -24.71
C THR A 493 3.67 2.13 -25.63
N ASP A 494 4.14 1.46 -26.68
CA ASP A 494 5.16 1.96 -27.61
C ASP A 494 4.87 1.55 -29.06
N ALA A 495 5.65 2.04 -30.02
CA ALA A 495 5.42 1.75 -31.44
C ALA A 495 5.68 0.28 -31.83
N ALA A 496 6.31 -0.52 -30.96
CA ALA A 496 6.59 -1.93 -31.23
C ALA A 496 5.44 -2.85 -30.80
N GLY A 497 4.60 -2.40 -29.88
CA GLY A 497 3.48 -3.18 -29.35
C GLY A 497 2.19 -3.10 -30.19
N PRO A 498 1.18 -3.92 -29.85
CA PRO A 498 -0.06 -4.05 -30.62
C PRO A 498 -1.12 -3.00 -30.26
N TRP A 499 -0.76 -1.71 -30.27
CA TRP A 499 -1.60 -0.62 -29.74
C TRP A 499 -2.38 0.14 -30.81
N GLU A 500 -2.64 -0.50 -31.94
CA GLU A 500 -3.43 0.05 -33.04
C GLU A 500 -4.93 -0.06 -32.78
N ARG A 501 -5.71 0.73 -33.53
CA ARG A 501 -7.18 0.72 -33.42
C ARG A 501 -7.71 -0.68 -33.71
N PRO A 502 -8.45 -1.35 -32.79
CA PRO A 502 -8.85 -2.74 -32.96
C PRO A 502 -9.60 -3.00 -34.29
N THR A 503 -10.51 -2.10 -34.68
CA THR A 503 -11.27 -2.22 -35.94
C THR A 503 -10.43 -2.06 -37.21
N ALA A 504 -9.22 -1.51 -37.11
CA ALA A 504 -8.31 -1.31 -38.25
C ALA A 504 -7.27 -2.43 -38.39
N THR A 505 -7.25 -3.39 -37.45
CA THR A 505 -6.26 -4.47 -37.42
C THR A 505 -6.87 -5.79 -37.87
N SER A 506 -6.20 -6.50 -38.79
CA SER A 506 -6.61 -7.84 -39.23
C SER A 506 -6.40 -8.92 -38.16
N SER A 507 -5.60 -8.62 -37.13
CA SER A 507 -5.35 -9.50 -35.98
C SER A 507 -6.41 -9.38 -34.88
N ALA A 508 -7.32 -8.41 -34.94
CA ALA A 508 -8.38 -8.29 -33.97
C ALA A 508 -9.45 -9.37 -34.16
N THR A 509 -10.01 -9.84 -33.05
CA THR A 509 -11.04 -10.87 -33.01
C THR A 509 -12.37 -10.28 -32.55
N TRP A 510 -13.45 -10.61 -33.26
CA TRP A 510 -14.79 -10.22 -32.83
C TRP A 510 -15.22 -11.07 -31.63
N ASP A 511 -15.62 -10.42 -30.54
CA ASP A 511 -16.17 -11.08 -29.36
C ASP A 511 -17.67 -10.75 -29.23
N PRO A 512 -18.57 -11.74 -29.42
CA PRO A 512 -20.00 -11.52 -29.35
C PRO A 512 -20.49 -11.15 -27.93
N SER A 513 -19.75 -11.51 -26.88
CA SER A 513 -20.15 -11.22 -25.49
C SER A 513 -20.12 -9.73 -25.14
N CYS A 514 -19.21 -8.97 -25.77
CA CYS A 514 -19.14 -7.51 -25.64
C CYS A 514 -19.64 -6.79 -26.90
N SER A 515 -19.96 -7.52 -27.98
CA SER A 515 -20.19 -6.95 -29.31
C SER A 515 -19.08 -5.98 -29.72
N CYS A 516 -17.83 -6.40 -29.52
CA CYS A 516 -16.65 -5.57 -29.70
C CYS A 516 -15.50 -6.36 -30.34
N TYR A 517 -14.59 -5.67 -31.04
CA TYR A 517 -13.33 -6.23 -31.51
C TYR A 517 -12.27 -6.16 -30.40
N ARG A 518 -11.56 -7.26 -30.15
CA ARG A 518 -10.41 -7.31 -29.24
C ARG A 518 -9.13 -7.42 -30.03
N GLY A 519 -8.19 -6.51 -29.77
CA GLY A 519 -6.85 -6.51 -30.34
C GLY A 519 -6.00 -7.68 -29.83
N LYS A 520 -4.71 -7.65 -30.20
CA LYS A 520 -3.75 -8.68 -29.80
C LYS A 520 -3.32 -8.49 -28.34
N ASP A 521 -3.15 -9.60 -27.63
CA ASP A 521 -2.64 -9.62 -26.26
C ASP A 521 -1.18 -9.13 -26.16
N PHE A 522 -0.90 -8.38 -25.10
CA PHE A 522 0.44 -8.02 -24.66
C PHE A 522 0.52 -8.07 -23.14
N GLY A 523 1.56 -8.69 -22.59
CA GLY A 523 1.73 -8.80 -21.14
C GLY A 523 2.78 -9.83 -20.76
N TRP A 524 2.58 -10.47 -19.61
CA TRP A 524 3.62 -11.26 -18.95
C TRP A 524 3.28 -12.76 -18.96
N PRO A 525 4.18 -13.63 -19.48
CA PRO A 525 4.01 -15.08 -19.41
C PRO A 525 4.20 -15.65 -17.99
N THR A 526 4.92 -14.92 -17.13
CA THR A 526 5.29 -15.32 -15.76
C THR A 526 4.90 -14.21 -14.79
N PHE A 527 3.61 -13.90 -14.67
CA PHE A 527 3.15 -12.78 -13.83
C PHE A 527 3.32 -13.08 -12.34
N MET A 528 2.90 -14.26 -11.90
CA MET A 528 3.01 -14.72 -10.51
C MET A 528 3.08 -16.25 -10.48
N SER A 529 3.89 -16.81 -9.58
CA SER A 529 3.96 -18.25 -9.39
C SER A 529 2.75 -18.80 -8.63
N HIS A 530 2.39 -20.06 -8.87
CA HIS A 530 1.32 -20.73 -8.13
C HIS A 530 1.63 -20.88 -6.65
N ASP A 531 2.91 -20.97 -6.31
CA ASP A 531 3.35 -20.98 -4.92
C ASP A 531 3.11 -19.63 -4.25
N GLN A 532 3.47 -18.51 -4.90
CA GLN A 532 3.17 -17.16 -4.38
C GLN A 532 1.67 -16.92 -4.20
N LEU A 533 0.83 -17.38 -5.15
CA LEU A 533 -0.63 -17.29 -5.04
C LEU A 533 -1.18 -17.91 -3.74
N GLY A 534 -0.56 -18.98 -3.25
CA GLY A 534 -1.02 -19.73 -2.07
C GLY A 534 -0.53 -19.18 -0.73
N ARG A 535 0.40 -18.22 -0.72
CA ARG A 535 1.07 -17.77 0.53
C ARG A 535 0.33 -16.69 1.30
N ARG A 536 -0.30 -15.75 0.60
CA ARG A 536 -1.03 -14.61 1.19
C ARG A 536 -2.51 -14.66 0.85
N SER A 537 -3.22 -13.54 0.97
CA SER A 537 -4.64 -13.45 0.66
C SER A 537 -4.90 -13.13 -0.82
N PHE A 538 -4.02 -13.55 -1.74
CA PHE A 538 -4.27 -13.41 -3.18
C PHE A 538 -5.49 -14.23 -3.63
N LEU A 539 -5.60 -15.46 -3.11
CA LEU A 539 -6.76 -16.32 -3.25
C LEU A 539 -7.53 -16.37 -1.93
N LYS A 540 -8.65 -15.66 -1.87
CA LYS A 540 -9.53 -15.58 -0.69
C LYS A 540 -10.89 -16.11 -1.11
N ASN A 541 -11.36 -17.19 -0.49
CA ASN A 541 -12.59 -17.92 -0.88
C ASN A 541 -12.60 -18.40 -2.35
N ASP A 542 -11.42 -18.80 -2.86
CA ASP A 542 -11.22 -19.15 -4.27
C ASP A 542 -11.59 -18.02 -5.27
N ASP A 543 -11.59 -16.77 -4.76
CA ASP A 543 -11.73 -15.56 -5.56
C ASP A 543 -10.34 -14.92 -5.73
N LEU A 544 -9.97 -14.66 -7.00
CA LEU A 544 -8.78 -13.90 -7.39
C LEU A 544 -9.23 -12.52 -7.87
N ILE A 545 -8.64 -11.44 -7.34
CA ILE A 545 -8.98 -10.08 -7.74
C ILE A 545 -7.81 -9.45 -8.49
N ILE A 546 -8.08 -9.00 -9.71
CA ILE A 546 -7.13 -8.31 -10.57
C ILE A 546 -7.64 -6.90 -10.84
N THR A 547 -6.83 -5.90 -10.53
CA THR A 547 -7.09 -4.51 -10.92
C THR A 547 -6.18 -4.10 -12.06
N ALA A 548 -6.64 -3.16 -12.89
CA ALA A 548 -5.82 -2.62 -13.94
C ALA A 548 -6.14 -1.15 -14.27
N ASP A 549 -5.11 -0.45 -14.70
CA ASP A 549 -5.16 0.94 -15.15
C ASP A 549 -4.50 1.08 -16.51
N PHE A 550 -5.04 2.00 -17.31
CA PHE A 550 -4.54 2.35 -18.63
C PHE A 550 -4.58 3.87 -18.73
N ASN A 551 -3.51 4.54 -18.33
CA ASN A 551 -3.48 6.00 -18.17
C ASN A 551 -2.36 6.60 -19.01
N GLY A 552 -2.52 7.83 -19.48
CA GLY A 552 -1.42 8.58 -20.06
C GLY A 552 -0.24 8.58 -19.09
N ALA A 553 0.92 8.14 -19.56
CA ALA A 553 2.11 8.28 -18.75
C ALA A 553 2.40 9.77 -18.66
N GLU A 554 2.27 10.36 -17.47
CA GLU A 554 2.53 11.78 -17.29
C GLU A 554 3.95 12.07 -17.80
N PRO A 555 4.09 12.88 -18.87
CA PRO A 555 5.40 13.39 -19.16
C PRO A 555 5.77 14.25 -17.95
N ALA A 556 6.96 14.02 -17.39
CA ALA A 556 7.65 15.03 -16.61
C ALA A 556 7.91 16.23 -17.52
N ARG A 557 6.86 17.00 -17.85
CA ARG A 557 7.03 18.34 -18.40
C ARG A 557 7.79 19.05 -17.31
N GLY A 558 9.00 19.52 -17.63
CA GLY A 558 9.67 20.53 -16.84
C GLY A 558 8.61 21.55 -16.46
N GLN A 559 8.29 21.61 -15.16
CA GLN A 559 7.38 22.59 -14.63
C GLN A 559 8.12 23.91 -14.70
N ASP A 560 8.14 24.49 -15.91
CA ASP A 560 8.50 25.87 -16.10
C ASP A 560 7.62 26.67 -15.14
N GLY A 561 8.27 27.48 -14.31
CA GLY A 561 7.68 28.19 -13.20
C GLY A 561 6.51 29.04 -13.68
N GLY A 562 5.33 28.45 -13.68
CA GLY A 562 4.06 29.14 -13.77
C GLY A 562 3.97 29.96 -12.50
N ARG A 563 4.49 31.19 -12.55
CA ARG A 563 4.30 32.23 -11.54
C ARG A 563 2.85 32.13 -11.06
N ALA A 564 2.68 31.55 -9.88
CA ALA A 564 1.48 31.74 -9.10
C ALA A 564 1.38 33.24 -8.95
N ARG A 565 0.48 33.83 -9.75
CA ARG A 565 0.07 35.21 -9.55
C ARG A 565 -0.54 35.19 -8.16
N GLU A 566 0.24 35.61 -7.17
CA GLU A 566 -0.22 35.95 -5.84
C GLU A 566 -1.44 36.84 -6.02
N ARG A 567 -2.61 36.23 -5.94
CA ARG A 567 -3.82 36.95 -5.59
C ARG A 567 -3.58 37.35 -4.14
N ARG A 568 -3.22 38.62 -3.95
CA ARG A 568 -3.21 39.30 -2.66
C ARG A 568 -4.34 38.74 -1.79
N ALA A 569 -3.95 37.98 -0.77
CA ALA A 569 -4.85 37.38 0.19
C ALA A 569 -5.66 38.50 0.85
N ALA A 570 -6.97 38.47 0.66
CA ALA A 570 -7.89 39.06 1.62
C ALA A 570 -7.89 38.12 2.83
N SER A 571 -7.37 38.61 3.96
CA SER A 571 -7.41 38.05 5.32
C SER A 571 -8.00 36.62 5.44
N GLY A 572 -7.14 35.61 5.27
CA GLY A 572 -7.47 34.23 5.61
C GLY A 572 -7.44 34.02 7.13
N ASP A 573 -8.19 33.02 7.60
CA ASP A 573 -8.15 32.63 9.01
C ASP A 573 -6.75 32.10 9.36
N PRO A 574 -6.00 32.72 10.30
CA PRO A 574 -4.67 32.27 10.70
C PRO A 574 -4.64 30.85 11.27
N CYS A 575 -5.80 30.25 11.60
CA CYS A 575 -5.93 28.86 12.02
C CYS A 575 -6.13 27.85 10.87
N SER A 576 -6.06 28.27 9.60
CA SER A 576 -6.20 27.38 8.44
C SER A 576 -5.02 27.52 7.47
N PRO A 577 -4.14 26.49 7.35
CA PRO A 577 -4.15 25.23 8.12
C PRO A 577 -3.79 25.42 9.60
N ASN A 578 -4.24 24.51 10.48
CA ASN A 578 -3.99 24.60 11.93
C ASN A 578 -2.48 24.54 12.22
N PRO A 579 -1.86 25.62 12.74
CA PRO A 579 -0.42 25.66 12.99
C PRO A 579 0.00 24.95 14.29
N CYS A 580 -0.94 24.40 15.07
CA CYS A 580 -0.68 23.80 16.37
C CYS A 580 -0.33 22.31 16.28
N LEU A 581 0.75 21.91 16.94
CA LEU A 581 1.24 20.53 16.98
C LEU A 581 0.59 19.73 18.12
N HIS A 582 0.75 18.40 18.10
CA HIS A 582 0.35 17.47 19.18
C HIS A 582 -1.09 17.64 19.67
N GLN A 583 -2.06 17.70 18.74
CA GLN A 583 -3.49 17.92 19.01
C GLN A 583 -3.80 19.28 19.66
N GLY A 584 -2.89 20.25 19.55
CA GLY A 584 -3.15 21.62 19.94
C GLY A 584 -4.30 22.22 19.14
N VAL A 585 -5.20 22.93 19.82
CA VAL A 585 -6.34 23.59 19.20
C VAL A 585 -5.94 25.03 18.88
N CYS A 586 -5.94 25.40 17.60
CA CYS A 586 -5.74 26.79 17.21
C CYS A 586 -6.96 27.64 17.56
N VAL A 587 -6.69 28.79 18.15
CA VAL A 587 -7.68 29.82 18.46
C VAL A 587 -7.18 31.12 17.85
N ASN A 588 -8.00 31.74 17.01
CA ASN A 588 -7.71 33.05 16.45
C ASN A 588 -7.93 34.12 17.53
N THR A 589 -6.83 34.70 18.02
CA THR A 589 -6.82 35.80 18.98
C THR A 589 -6.32 37.06 18.29
N HIS A 590 -7.20 38.04 18.08
CA HIS A 590 -6.88 39.33 17.47
C HIS A 590 -6.21 39.26 16.08
N GLY A 591 -6.59 38.27 15.25
CA GLY A 591 -6.05 38.13 13.90
C GLY A 591 -4.73 37.37 13.83
N ALA A 592 -4.28 36.77 14.94
CA ALA A 592 -3.13 35.87 15.00
C ALA A 592 -3.54 34.50 15.56
N ALA A 593 -2.92 33.44 15.06
CA ALA A 593 -3.11 32.09 15.57
C ALA A 593 -2.44 31.94 16.95
N SER A 594 -3.18 31.43 17.93
CA SER A 594 -2.66 31.05 19.24
C SER A 594 -3.04 29.60 19.53
N CYS A 595 -2.07 28.80 19.97
CA CYS A 595 -2.31 27.38 20.26
C CYS A 595 -2.71 27.13 21.72
N ARG A 596 -3.76 26.33 21.91
CA ARG A 596 -4.12 25.74 23.20
C ARG A 596 -3.66 24.29 23.23
N CYS A 597 -2.69 24.01 24.09
CA CYS A 597 -2.03 22.72 24.14
C CYS A 597 -2.81 21.67 24.93
N ALA A 598 -2.78 20.43 24.46
CA ALA A 598 -3.40 19.31 25.15
C ALA A 598 -2.68 19.03 26.48
N SER A 599 -3.46 18.73 27.52
CA SER A 599 -2.97 18.33 28.85
C SER A 599 -3.62 17.00 29.23
N GLY A 600 -2.80 15.98 29.41
CA GLY A 600 -3.19 14.66 29.90
C GLY A 600 -2.89 14.49 31.38
N ARG A 601 -3.18 13.31 31.93
CA ARG A 601 -3.06 13.03 33.38
C ARG A 601 -1.61 12.99 33.89
N ALA A 602 -0.63 12.69 33.03
CA ALA A 602 0.79 12.57 33.41
C ALA A 602 1.67 13.61 32.69
N THR A 603 1.26 14.05 31.50
CA THR A 603 2.04 14.91 30.61
C THR A 603 1.17 16.03 30.04
N PHE A 604 1.78 17.18 29.77
CA PHE A 604 1.11 18.31 29.13
C PHE A 604 2.06 18.97 28.14
N TYR A 605 1.51 19.52 27.06
CA TYR A 605 2.27 20.22 26.04
C TYR A 605 2.29 21.73 26.31
N THR A 606 3.38 22.41 25.92
CA THR A 606 3.64 23.84 26.13
C THR A 606 4.41 24.42 24.95
N GLY A 607 4.53 25.76 24.90
CA GLY A 607 5.15 26.50 23.79
C GLY A 607 4.10 27.07 22.82
N GLU A 608 4.50 28.07 22.03
CA GLU A 608 3.58 28.84 21.16
C GLU A 608 2.82 27.97 20.14
N THR A 609 3.43 26.86 19.72
CA THR A 609 2.86 25.87 18.80
C THR A 609 2.60 24.50 19.44
N CYS A 610 2.68 24.39 20.77
CA CYS A 610 2.57 23.14 21.53
C CYS A 610 3.67 22.09 21.28
N HIS A 611 4.85 22.51 20.82
CA HIS A 611 5.97 21.63 20.50
C HIS A 611 6.71 21.03 21.73
N MET A 612 6.55 21.57 22.94
CA MET A 612 7.29 21.10 24.12
C MET A 612 6.44 20.22 25.03
N MET A 613 6.82 18.96 25.22
CA MET A 613 6.21 18.06 26.20
C MET A 613 6.81 18.26 27.60
N ARG A 614 5.95 18.29 28.64
CA ARG A 614 6.30 18.44 30.06
C ARG A 614 5.57 17.39 30.89
N TYR A 615 6.09 17.08 32.08
CA TYR A 615 5.49 16.17 33.05
C TYR A 615 4.91 16.93 34.24
N HIS A 616 3.80 16.45 34.81
CA HIS A 616 3.27 17.01 36.05
C HIS A 616 4.24 16.77 37.21
N GLY A 617 4.53 17.82 37.99
CA GLY A 617 5.50 17.78 39.09
C GLY A 617 5.21 16.72 40.15
N ASP A 618 3.93 16.39 40.36
CA ASP A 618 3.50 15.36 41.32
C ASP A 618 3.93 13.95 40.90
N VAL A 619 4.04 13.69 39.60
CA VAL A 619 4.51 12.40 39.04
C VAL A 619 6.02 12.27 39.24
N LEU A 620 6.78 13.34 39.05
CA LEU A 620 8.21 13.36 39.31
C LEU A 620 8.52 13.16 40.81
N GLY A 621 7.71 13.78 41.68
CA GLY A 621 7.79 13.59 43.13
C GLY A 621 7.49 12.17 43.59
N ALA A 622 6.49 11.51 42.98
CA ALA A 622 6.14 10.12 43.28
C ALA A 622 7.24 9.13 42.85
N VAL A 623 7.89 9.37 41.71
CA VAL A 623 9.00 8.53 41.22
C VAL A 623 10.24 8.69 42.12
N ILE A 624 10.61 9.91 42.49
CA ILE A 624 11.75 10.17 43.38
C ILE A 624 11.47 9.61 44.79
N GLY A 625 10.26 9.78 45.31
CA GLY A 625 9.85 9.22 46.60
C GLY A 625 9.83 7.69 46.61
N GLY A 626 9.38 7.06 45.52
CA GLY A 626 9.39 5.61 45.36
C GLY A 626 10.81 5.02 45.32
N VAL A 627 11.73 5.66 44.60
CA VAL A 627 13.14 5.24 44.54
C VAL A 627 13.81 5.40 45.89
N ALA A 628 13.59 6.52 46.60
CA ALA A 628 14.11 6.72 47.95
C ALA A 628 13.55 5.67 48.94
N GLY A 629 12.26 5.34 48.85
CA GLY A 629 11.63 4.30 49.66
C GLY A 629 12.23 2.90 49.44
N ILE A 630 12.52 2.54 48.18
CA ILE A 630 13.17 1.27 47.83
C ILE A 630 14.60 1.20 48.38
N VAL A 631 15.37 2.29 48.30
CA VAL A 631 16.73 2.37 48.86
C VAL A 631 16.70 2.25 50.39
N VAL A 632 15.75 2.90 51.07
CA VAL A 632 15.60 2.79 52.53
C VAL A 632 15.17 1.38 52.94
N MET A 633 14.26 0.74 52.20
CA MET A 633 13.86 -0.64 52.48
C MET A 633 15.00 -1.63 52.25
N THR A 634 15.73 -1.53 51.15
CA THR A 634 16.86 -2.42 50.85
C THR A 634 18.01 -2.26 51.84
N THR A 635 18.35 -1.03 52.23
CA THR A 635 19.35 -0.78 53.29
C THR A 635 18.90 -1.30 54.65
N SER A 636 17.61 -1.17 55.00
CA SER A 636 17.04 -1.72 56.23
C SER A 636 17.05 -3.25 56.24
N ILE A 637 16.69 -3.89 55.13
CA ILE A 637 16.74 -5.36 54.97
C ILE A 637 18.19 -5.86 55.08
N LEU A 638 19.14 -5.18 54.43
CA LEU A 638 20.57 -5.50 54.55
C LEU A 638 21.11 -5.32 55.97
N ALA A 639 20.63 -4.31 56.71
CA ALA A 639 21.00 -4.10 58.12
C ALA A 639 20.44 -5.21 59.04
N VAL A 640 19.20 -5.66 58.79
CA VAL A 640 18.60 -6.80 59.51
C VAL A 640 19.31 -8.11 59.21
N LEU A 641 19.70 -8.33 57.94
CA LEU A 641 20.48 -9.50 57.53
C LEU A 641 21.89 -9.50 58.15
N ARG A 642 22.53 -8.33 58.30
CA ARG A 642 23.81 -8.21 59.01
C ARG A 642 23.71 -8.47 60.52
N ARG A 643 22.57 -8.13 61.16
CA ARG A 643 22.32 -8.42 62.58
C ARG A 643 21.99 -9.88 62.87
N ARG A 644 21.66 -10.68 61.86
CA ARG A 644 21.34 -12.11 61.99
C ARG A 644 22.54 -13.07 61.84
N ARG A 645 23.78 -12.57 61.74
CA ARG A 645 24.96 -13.45 61.93
C ARG A 645 25.07 -13.81 63.42
N PRO A 646 24.87 -15.07 63.82
CA PRO A 646 25.21 -15.51 65.16
C PRO A 646 26.74 -15.51 65.25
N GLY A 647 27.28 -14.77 66.21
CA GLY A 647 28.63 -15.05 66.68
C GLY A 647 28.63 -16.39 67.43
N GLY A 648 29.66 -17.20 67.22
CA GLY A 648 29.98 -18.28 68.14
C GLY A 648 30.51 -19.55 67.49
N HIS A 649 31.85 -19.68 67.58
CA HIS A 649 32.67 -20.89 67.62
C HIS A 649 32.93 -21.69 66.36
#